data_AF-A0A8H5G746-F1
#
_entry.id   AF-A0A8H5G746-F1
#
_cell.length_a   1.000
_cell.length_b   1.000
_cell.length_c   1.000
_cell.angle_alpha   90.00
_cell.angle_beta   90.00
_cell.angle_gamma   90.00
#
_symmetry.space_group_name_H-M   'P 1'
#
loop_
_entity.id
_entity.type
_entity.pdbx_description
1 polymer ?
#
loop_
_entity_poly.entity_id
_entity_poly.type
_entity_poly.pdbx_seq_one_letter_code
_entity_poly.pdbx_strand_id
1 'polypeptide(L)'
;MPPLGFTSTFILLALVAQTTSVSVTVPVNAPDGAIPVAPSLIGFSLEQDRWTDWVGLNSRNQFLFNVFENLRDLSGKPPFIRIGADSEDHTDFGPGIVDPQLHFPNPSATVPYPEASTITVGDAYYEAARFLLPNTHVVWGVNFGSNNLTAANLEARAIAKAFASSAIKSQGIVLDAIEIGNEPDFYSGGHRPPGYTSTQYVKEWTTFAANISAAIGITPSSSTKFWGASFASSSHSTSGFSPQAIFNEGLLNDPTGHLISTISQHHYSGNFCSGSGALLQDLMTKASIRGNLTIFAPDANSVRSKGIDYVLGETNSIACHGAPGVSNTAGAALWALDYALFATQIGASRVFFHEGIGYKYNSIQPLTLTRSTIDATPLPKPLPPHVQPQYYATIIAAEAIGPSGNTRMVELTINDSSITGYAFYEGSRLARAVFINLHTFLTSSSSRGKAHLDLTFANGSARSATLKRLSIKHADDTAGLTWAGQTYETPDGKVRYRDYSSLLHALGSDEQCPVTIVPLPTESPRKKSTSALWTTVNVTVPVNAPDGAVPVAPSLIGFSLEQDRWTDWVGLNSRNQFFFNVLENLKDLSGKPPFIRIGANSEDHTNYNPSIVDPQLVFPDPTTTVPYPEATTIVVGDAYYEAARFLLPNTHVVWGVNFGQNNLTAANLEARAIVKAFASSAIKSQGIVLDAVEIGNEPDLYSGNGHRPSGYTSAQYVKEWTTFAANISAAIGITPSSSTKFWGASFAGSSHSTSGFSPQAIFNEGLLNDPTGHLISTISQHHYSGSFCSGSGALLQDLMTKASIRGNLTIFAPDANSVRSKGIDYVLGETNSFSCHGAPGVSNTAGAALWSLDYALFATQIEASRVFFHEGIGFKYDFIQPLTLTRSTTDATPLPKPLPPHVQPQYYAAIIAAEAIGPSGNTRMVELTINDSSISGYAFYEGSRLARAVFINLHAFLTSSSSRGKTHLDLTFANGSARSATLKRLTIKHADDTAGLTWAGQTYETPDGKVSGSAKPETVNLQNGFDIQDTEIVLVSFAL
;
A
#
# COMPACT_ATOMS: atom_id res chain seq x y z
N MET A 1 62.90 45.91 -12.10
CA MET A 1 62.62 45.07 -13.28
C MET A 1 61.21 44.52 -13.15
N PRO A 2 60.38 44.61 -14.20
CA PRO A 2 58.93 44.41 -14.16
C PRO A 2 58.50 42.96 -14.51
N PRO A 3 57.20 42.62 -14.42
CA PRO A 3 56.72 41.24 -14.42
C PRO A 3 56.51 40.69 -15.84
N LEU A 4 56.66 39.36 -16.00
CA LEU A 4 56.29 38.62 -17.20
C LEU A 4 55.12 37.68 -16.85
N GLY A 5 53.98 37.95 -17.49
CA GLY A 5 52.77 37.13 -17.38
C GLY A 5 52.93 35.82 -18.16
N PHE A 6 52.49 34.73 -17.54
CA PHE A 6 52.15 33.50 -18.23
C PHE A 6 50.63 33.33 -18.19
N THR A 7 50.01 33.42 -19.36
CA THR A 7 48.65 32.97 -19.62
C THR A 7 48.63 31.44 -19.58
N SER A 8 48.11 30.87 -18.50
CA SER A 8 47.75 29.45 -18.45
C SER A 8 46.44 29.24 -19.19
N THR A 9 46.52 28.69 -20.40
CA THR A 9 45.37 28.14 -21.12
C THR A 9 44.88 26.91 -20.34
N PHE A 10 43.81 27.05 -19.57
CA PHE A 10 43.09 25.89 -19.03
C PHE A 10 42.43 25.15 -20.19
N ILE A 11 43.03 24.04 -20.61
CA ILE A 11 42.32 23.02 -21.39
C ILE A 11 41.34 22.38 -20.40
N LEU A 12 40.07 22.76 -20.52
CA LEU A 12 38.97 22.07 -19.86
C LEU A 12 38.82 20.71 -20.56
N LEU A 13 39.50 19.67 -20.05
CA LEU A 13 39.11 18.29 -20.36
C LEU A 13 37.74 18.08 -19.71
N ALA A 14 36.68 18.18 -20.51
CA ALA A 14 35.40 17.63 -20.12
C ALA A 14 35.59 16.12 -19.89
N LEU A 15 35.50 15.70 -18.63
CA LEU A 15 35.47 14.30 -18.25
C LEU A 15 34.12 13.74 -18.72
N VAL A 16 34.09 13.19 -19.94
CA VAL A 16 32.92 12.48 -20.45
C VAL A 16 32.68 11.27 -19.54
N ALA A 17 31.48 11.17 -18.95
CA ALA A 17 31.06 9.98 -18.21
C ALA A 17 31.17 8.75 -19.13
N GLN A 18 32.16 7.88 -18.90
CA GLN A 18 32.34 6.67 -19.68
C GLN A 18 31.22 5.70 -19.32
N THR A 19 30.34 5.41 -20.29
CA THR A 19 29.36 4.33 -20.15
C THR A 19 30.08 3.02 -20.48
N THR A 20 30.22 2.11 -19.51
CA THR A 20 30.80 0.78 -19.75
C THR A 20 29.71 -0.17 -20.24
N SER A 21 29.93 -0.83 -21.39
CA SER A 21 29.06 -1.91 -21.85
C SER A 21 29.51 -3.22 -21.23
N VAL A 22 28.60 -3.93 -20.57
CA VAL A 22 28.85 -5.20 -19.89
C VAL A 22 27.94 -6.25 -20.52
N SER A 23 28.54 -7.21 -21.23
CA SER A 23 27.78 -8.31 -21.83
C SER A 23 27.43 -9.37 -20.78
N VAL A 24 26.17 -9.77 -20.75
CA VAL A 24 25.63 -10.76 -19.82
C VAL A 24 24.89 -11.82 -20.61
N THR A 25 25.24 -13.09 -20.41
CA THR A 25 24.45 -14.20 -20.94
C THR A 25 23.47 -14.69 -19.88
N VAL A 26 22.17 -14.67 -20.19
CA VAL A 26 21.09 -15.14 -19.31
C VAL A 26 20.52 -16.45 -19.86
N PRO A 27 20.63 -17.58 -19.15
CA PRO A 27 20.00 -18.83 -19.57
C PRO A 27 18.47 -18.69 -19.52
N VAL A 28 17.76 -19.05 -20.60
CA VAL A 28 16.28 -19.05 -20.58
C VAL A 28 15.70 -20.26 -19.84
N ASN A 29 16.50 -21.33 -19.74
CA ASN A 29 16.17 -22.52 -18.99
C ASN A 29 17.10 -22.62 -17.78
N ALA A 30 16.57 -23.13 -16.67
CA ALA A 30 17.32 -23.34 -15.45
C ALA A 30 18.55 -24.23 -15.75
N PRO A 31 19.78 -23.72 -15.58
CA PRO A 31 20.97 -24.54 -15.74
C PRO A 31 21.08 -25.56 -14.60
N ASP A 32 21.93 -26.58 -14.76
CA ASP A 32 22.15 -27.61 -13.73
C ASP A 32 22.58 -27.02 -12.38
N GLY A 33 23.27 -25.88 -12.39
CA GLY A 33 23.69 -25.13 -11.20
C GLY A 33 22.61 -24.31 -10.50
N ALA A 34 21.37 -24.26 -11.02
CA ALA A 34 20.30 -23.51 -10.39
C ALA A 34 19.77 -24.21 -9.12
N ILE A 35 19.78 -23.53 -7.99
CA ILE A 35 19.42 -24.08 -6.68
C ILE A 35 18.02 -23.63 -6.23
N PRO A 36 17.25 -24.44 -5.50
CA PRO A 36 15.99 -23.99 -4.89
C PRO A 36 16.22 -22.82 -3.93
N VAL A 37 15.27 -21.89 -3.88
CA VAL A 37 15.29 -20.74 -2.96
C VAL A 37 14.05 -20.78 -2.08
N ALA A 38 14.24 -20.58 -0.78
CA ALA A 38 13.13 -20.49 0.16
C ALA A 38 12.29 -19.22 -0.10
N PRO A 39 10.93 -19.30 -0.06
CA PRO A 39 10.05 -18.14 -0.27
C PRO A 39 10.40 -16.90 0.57
N SER A 40 10.75 -17.08 1.85
CA SER A 40 11.23 -16.02 2.75
C SER A 40 12.74 -16.13 3.01
N LEU A 41 13.53 -16.13 1.94
CA LEU A 41 15.00 -16.29 1.99
C LEU A 41 15.66 -15.42 3.07
N ILE A 42 15.28 -14.14 3.11
CA ILE A 42 15.69 -13.20 4.15
C ILE A 42 14.72 -13.34 5.33
N GLY A 43 15.24 -13.81 6.45
CA GLY A 43 14.59 -13.82 7.76
C GLY A 43 15.13 -12.70 8.66
N PHE A 44 14.55 -12.59 9.85
CA PHE A 44 14.94 -11.60 10.86
C PHE A 44 15.43 -12.31 12.12
N SER A 45 16.63 -11.98 12.58
CA SER A 45 17.16 -12.38 13.89
C SER A 45 16.93 -11.22 14.86
N LEU A 46 16.22 -11.45 15.96
CA LEU A 46 15.83 -10.42 16.92
C LEU A 46 16.49 -10.70 18.28
N GLU A 47 16.95 -9.64 18.93
CA GLU A 47 17.33 -9.69 20.34
C GLU A 47 16.13 -10.09 21.23
N GLN A 48 16.33 -11.05 22.13
CA GLN A 48 15.33 -11.48 23.10
C GLN A 48 14.87 -10.35 24.02
N ASP A 49 15.77 -9.51 24.52
CA ASP A 49 15.41 -8.40 25.42
C ASP A 49 14.46 -7.37 24.78
N ARG A 50 14.41 -7.31 23.43
CA ARG A 50 13.53 -6.44 22.65
C ARG A 50 12.34 -7.17 22.04
N TRP A 51 12.18 -8.47 22.25
CA TRP A 51 11.10 -9.24 21.63
C TRP A 51 9.71 -8.63 21.79
N THR A 52 9.35 -8.19 23.00
CA THR A 52 8.04 -7.59 23.27
C THR A 52 7.90 -6.16 22.74
N ASP A 53 9.01 -5.46 22.50
CA ASP A 53 9.04 -4.17 21.81
C ASP A 53 8.69 -4.35 20.31
N TRP A 54 9.11 -5.47 19.73
CA TRP A 54 8.83 -5.84 18.35
C TRP A 54 7.39 -6.29 18.14
N VAL A 55 6.95 -7.33 18.86
CA VAL A 55 5.64 -7.96 18.59
C VAL A 55 4.49 -7.34 19.38
N GLY A 56 4.80 -6.72 20.52
CA GLY A 56 3.85 -6.20 21.51
C GLY A 56 3.47 -7.25 22.57
N LEU A 57 3.34 -6.83 23.84
CA LEU A 57 3.02 -7.74 24.96
C LEU A 57 1.51 -7.91 25.21
N ASN A 58 0.79 -6.78 25.26
CA ASN A 58 -0.66 -6.75 25.55
C ASN A 58 -1.53 -6.53 24.31
N SER A 59 -0.93 -5.98 23.25
CA SER A 59 -1.57 -5.70 21.97
C SER A 59 -0.52 -5.80 20.87
N ARG A 60 -0.95 -6.23 19.68
CA ARG A 60 -0.08 -6.37 18.51
C ARG A 60 0.58 -5.03 18.15
N ASN A 61 1.88 -5.10 17.82
CA ASN A 61 2.55 -4.02 17.09
C ASN A 61 2.04 -4.00 15.63
N GLN A 62 1.13 -3.06 15.33
CA GLN A 62 0.50 -2.98 14.01
C GLN A 62 1.50 -2.59 12.90
N PHE A 63 2.53 -1.81 13.22
CA PHE A 63 3.56 -1.43 12.27
C PHE A 63 4.35 -2.67 11.80
N LEU A 64 4.84 -3.48 12.75
CA LEU A 64 5.54 -4.73 12.41
C LEU A 64 4.65 -5.67 11.60
N PHE A 65 3.37 -5.80 11.97
CA PHE A 65 2.41 -6.62 11.25
C PHE A 65 2.28 -6.20 9.78
N ASN A 66 2.09 -4.90 9.51
CA ASN A 66 1.97 -4.37 8.15
C ASN A 66 3.26 -4.57 7.34
N VAL A 67 4.43 -4.37 7.98
CA VAL A 67 5.73 -4.57 7.35
C VAL A 67 5.95 -6.03 6.95
N PHE A 68 5.53 -6.98 7.79
CA PHE A 68 5.60 -8.41 7.46
C PHE A 68 4.54 -8.83 6.44
N GLU A 69 3.38 -8.17 6.43
CA GLU A 69 2.32 -8.38 5.44
C GLU A 69 2.82 -8.03 4.03
N ASN A 70 3.51 -6.90 3.85
CA ASN A 70 4.13 -6.55 2.55
C ASN A 70 5.02 -7.69 2.01
N LEU A 71 5.79 -8.36 2.87
CA LEU A 71 6.69 -9.45 2.49
C LEU A 71 5.94 -10.74 2.14
N ARG A 72 4.89 -11.04 2.92
CA ARG A 72 3.99 -12.16 2.64
C ARG A 72 3.29 -11.98 1.30
N ASP A 73 2.83 -10.78 0.97
CA ASP A 73 2.10 -10.53 -0.26
C ASP A 73 2.99 -10.69 -1.51
N LEU A 74 4.29 -10.43 -1.39
CA LEU A 74 5.27 -10.64 -2.46
C LEU A 74 5.72 -12.11 -2.60
N SER A 75 5.98 -12.79 -1.48
CA SER A 75 6.59 -14.13 -1.47
C SER A 75 5.63 -15.27 -1.19
N GLY A 76 4.35 -14.97 -0.92
CA GLY A 76 3.33 -15.94 -0.52
C GLY A 76 3.51 -16.51 0.90
N LYS A 77 4.55 -16.13 1.64
CA LYS A 77 4.86 -16.62 2.99
C LYS A 77 5.34 -15.50 3.90
N PRO A 78 4.97 -15.50 5.20
CA PRO A 78 5.55 -14.56 6.15
C PRO A 78 7.08 -14.75 6.27
N PRO A 79 7.80 -13.72 6.74
CA PRO A 79 9.22 -13.87 7.04
C PRO A 79 9.45 -14.89 8.16
N PHE A 80 10.62 -15.50 8.15
CA PHE A 80 11.06 -16.43 9.20
C PHE A 80 11.74 -15.63 10.31
N ILE A 81 11.41 -15.90 11.56
CA ILE A 81 11.93 -15.15 12.73
C ILE A 81 12.80 -16.06 13.60
N ARG A 82 14.03 -15.63 13.89
CA ARG A 82 14.89 -16.15 14.97
C ARG A 82 14.83 -15.16 16.12
N ILE A 83 14.57 -15.63 17.34
CA ILE A 83 14.62 -14.84 18.57
C ILE A 83 15.77 -15.39 19.43
N GLY A 84 16.81 -14.61 19.62
CA GLY A 84 18.09 -15.08 20.19
C GLY A 84 19.06 -13.93 20.42
N ALA A 85 20.29 -14.09 19.89
CA ALA A 85 21.43 -13.16 20.02
C ALA A 85 21.96 -13.04 21.46
N ASP A 86 22.82 -12.08 21.77
CA ASP A 86 23.52 -12.00 23.06
C ASP A 86 22.56 -11.96 24.26
N SER A 87 21.37 -11.38 24.08
CA SER A 87 20.35 -11.34 25.13
C SER A 87 19.71 -12.70 25.44
N GLU A 88 19.83 -13.71 24.59
CA GLU A 88 19.45 -15.10 24.88
C GLU A 88 20.18 -15.64 26.10
N ASP A 89 21.50 -15.43 26.15
CA ASP A 89 22.36 -15.97 27.22
C ASP A 89 22.29 -15.14 28.52
N HIS A 90 21.43 -14.12 28.55
CA HIS A 90 21.08 -13.32 29.72
C HIS A 90 19.61 -13.49 30.15
N THR A 91 18.84 -14.33 29.46
CA THR A 91 17.41 -14.54 29.73
C THR A 91 17.17 -15.70 30.68
N ASP A 92 16.42 -15.45 31.74
CA ASP A 92 15.97 -16.48 32.70
C ASP A 92 14.43 -16.49 32.77
N PHE A 93 13.85 -17.69 32.75
CA PHE A 93 12.40 -17.84 32.99
C PHE A 93 12.08 -17.87 34.48
N GLY A 94 11.23 -16.95 34.92
CA GLY A 94 10.67 -16.86 36.26
C GLY A 94 9.16 -17.16 36.28
N PRO A 95 8.70 -18.27 36.89
CA PRO A 95 7.28 -18.53 37.07
C PRO A 95 6.59 -17.41 37.85
N GLY A 96 5.47 -16.89 37.32
CA GLY A 96 4.69 -15.83 37.97
C GLY A 96 5.16 -14.40 37.69
N ILE A 97 6.22 -14.22 36.90
CA ILE A 97 6.57 -12.91 36.33
C ILE A 97 5.50 -12.52 35.31
N VAL A 98 4.84 -11.38 35.52
CA VAL A 98 3.78 -10.89 34.63
C VAL A 98 4.37 -9.98 33.55
N ASP A 99 5.18 -9.00 33.96
CA ASP A 99 5.89 -8.09 33.07
C ASP A 99 7.37 -8.46 33.02
N PRO A 100 8.00 -8.51 31.82
CA PRO A 100 9.44 -8.72 31.69
C PRO A 100 10.26 -7.74 32.54
N GLN A 101 11.21 -8.28 33.30
CA GLN A 101 12.13 -7.49 34.11
C GLN A 101 13.46 -7.38 33.35
N LEU A 102 13.66 -6.22 32.73
CA LEU A 102 14.81 -5.95 31.85
C LEU A 102 15.68 -4.86 32.48
N HIS A 103 16.97 -5.15 32.68
CA HIS A 103 17.93 -4.16 33.17
C HIS A 103 18.85 -3.70 32.04
N PHE A 104 18.60 -2.51 31.51
CA PHE A 104 19.45 -1.90 30.49
C PHE A 104 20.58 -1.09 31.12
N PRO A 105 21.83 -1.26 30.66
CA PRO A 105 22.90 -0.32 30.94
C PRO A 105 22.56 1.10 30.50
N ASN A 106 23.33 2.08 31.00
CA ASN A 106 23.18 3.45 30.53
C ASN A 106 23.59 3.56 29.06
N PRO A 107 22.84 4.32 28.24
CA PRO A 107 23.21 4.63 26.86
C PRO A 107 24.57 5.31 26.79
N SER A 108 25.31 5.03 25.73
CA SER A 108 26.58 5.70 25.41
C SER A 108 26.59 6.20 23.97
N ALA A 109 27.56 7.05 23.63
CA ALA A 109 27.69 7.56 22.26
C ALA A 109 27.95 6.45 21.23
N THR A 110 28.59 5.35 21.63
CA THR A 110 28.86 4.20 20.76
C THR A 110 27.73 3.17 20.77
N VAL A 111 26.97 3.09 21.88
CA VAL A 111 25.86 2.15 22.10
C VAL A 111 24.63 2.92 22.61
N PRO A 112 23.86 3.60 21.72
CA PRO A 112 22.73 4.44 22.14
C PRO A 112 21.54 3.67 22.71
N TYR A 113 21.40 2.41 22.33
CA TYR A 113 20.34 1.51 22.76
C TYR A 113 20.99 0.18 23.16
N PRO A 114 21.51 0.08 24.39
CA PRO A 114 22.16 -1.14 24.83
C PRO A 114 21.15 -2.27 25.01
N GLU A 115 21.67 -3.49 24.89
CA GLU A 115 21.05 -4.73 25.28
C GLU A 115 20.90 -4.79 26.81
N ALA A 116 19.89 -5.50 27.29
CA ALA A 116 19.73 -5.76 28.72
C ALA A 116 20.85 -6.67 29.24
N SER A 117 21.43 -6.30 30.38
CA SER A 117 22.44 -7.11 31.06
C SER A 117 21.86 -8.23 31.93
N THR A 118 20.57 -8.13 32.27
CA THR A 118 19.81 -9.20 32.94
C THR A 118 18.36 -9.15 32.49
N ILE A 119 17.79 -10.31 32.18
CA ILE A 119 16.43 -10.45 31.65
C ILE A 119 15.72 -11.55 32.42
N THR A 120 14.61 -11.22 33.08
CA THR A 120 13.74 -12.23 33.70
C THR A 120 12.34 -12.13 33.10
N VAL A 121 11.84 -13.23 32.55
CA VAL A 121 10.57 -13.26 31.81
C VAL A 121 9.60 -14.32 32.35
N GLY A 122 8.31 -14.13 32.08
CA GLY A 122 7.26 -15.10 32.42
C GLY A 122 6.46 -15.57 31.20
N ASP A 123 5.38 -16.31 31.42
CA ASP A 123 4.61 -16.97 30.34
C ASP A 123 4.13 -15.99 29.25
N ALA A 124 3.67 -14.79 29.65
CA ALA A 124 3.11 -13.80 28.73
C ALA A 124 4.11 -13.31 27.67
N TYR A 125 5.42 -13.32 28.00
CA TYR A 125 6.48 -12.93 27.09
C TYR A 125 6.57 -13.87 25.88
N TYR A 126 6.55 -15.19 26.11
CA TYR A 126 6.55 -16.18 25.02
C TYR A 126 5.18 -16.26 24.32
N GLU A 127 4.08 -16.10 25.07
CA GLU A 127 2.73 -16.05 24.47
C GLU A 127 2.51 -14.84 23.53
N ALA A 128 3.32 -13.79 23.65
CA ALA A 128 3.27 -12.62 22.77
C ALA A 128 3.45 -12.97 21.28
N ALA A 129 4.04 -14.13 20.97
CA ALA A 129 4.11 -14.65 19.60
C ALA A 129 2.74 -14.79 18.92
N ARG A 130 1.61 -14.86 19.66
CA ARG A 130 0.25 -14.81 19.10
C ARG A 130 -0.04 -13.55 18.27
N PHE A 131 0.74 -12.49 18.46
CA PHE A 131 0.57 -11.23 17.74
C PHE A 131 1.33 -11.17 16.42
N LEU A 132 2.22 -12.13 16.11
CA LEU A 132 2.85 -12.26 14.82
C LEU A 132 1.83 -12.44 13.69
N LEU A 133 2.29 -12.24 12.45
CA LEU A 133 1.53 -12.54 11.25
C LEU A 133 1.16 -14.05 11.21
N PRO A 134 -0.05 -14.44 10.79
CA PRO A 134 -0.43 -15.85 10.72
C PRO A 134 0.53 -16.67 9.85
N ASN A 135 0.74 -17.94 10.23
CA ASN A 135 1.65 -18.89 9.59
C ASN A 135 3.14 -18.55 9.70
N THR A 136 3.54 -17.65 10.62
CA THR A 136 4.95 -17.33 10.86
C THR A 136 5.69 -18.52 11.47
N HIS A 137 6.89 -18.78 10.96
CA HIS A 137 7.80 -19.79 11.50
C HIS A 137 8.83 -19.14 12.40
N VAL A 138 9.07 -19.76 13.55
CA VAL A 138 9.86 -19.19 14.65
C VAL A 138 10.92 -20.18 15.13
N VAL A 139 12.14 -19.69 15.32
CA VAL A 139 13.19 -20.32 16.13
C VAL A 139 13.38 -19.50 17.39
N TRP A 140 13.51 -20.17 18.53
CA TRP A 140 13.67 -19.51 19.82
C TRP A 140 14.88 -20.03 20.58
N GLY A 141 15.75 -19.12 20.99
CA GLY A 141 16.94 -19.36 21.78
C GLY A 141 16.68 -19.70 23.25
N VAL A 142 17.56 -20.47 23.88
CA VAL A 142 17.51 -20.76 25.32
C VAL A 142 18.86 -20.56 25.96
N ASN A 143 18.87 -20.00 27.16
CA ASN A 143 20.08 -19.56 27.83
C ASN A 143 21.05 -20.71 28.13
N PHE A 144 22.11 -20.79 27.32
CA PHE A 144 23.19 -21.77 27.46
C PHE A 144 24.41 -21.16 28.16
N GLY A 145 24.61 -19.86 28.02
CA GLY A 145 25.68 -19.08 28.61
C GLY A 145 25.72 -19.17 30.14
N SER A 146 24.55 -19.20 30.80
CA SER A 146 24.46 -19.36 32.27
C SER A 146 25.01 -20.70 32.80
N ASN A 147 25.18 -21.69 31.91
CA ASN A 147 25.49 -23.08 32.25
C ASN A 147 24.51 -23.71 33.26
N ASN A 148 23.28 -23.21 33.33
CA ASN A 148 22.26 -23.69 34.26
C ASN A 148 21.22 -24.54 33.52
N LEU A 149 21.47 -25.85 33.49
CA LEU A 149 20.61 -26.83 32.85
C LEU A 149 19.15 -26.78 33.37
N THR A 150 18.95 -26.50 34.66
CA THR A 150 17.59 -26.42 35.22
C THR A 150 16.84 -25.20 34.68
N ALA A 151 17.51 -24.05 34.60
CA ALA A 151 16.93 -22.81 34.08
C ALA A 151 16.58 -22.95 32.59
N ALA A 152 17.52 -23.43 31.77
CA ALA A 152 17.28 -23.66 30.33
C ALA A 152 16.11 -24.63 30.07
N ASN A 153 15.95 -25.67 30.90
CA ASN A 153 14.80 -26.57 30.81
C ASN A 153 13.47 -25.89 31.16
N LEU A 154 13.46 -25.01 32.17
CA LEU A 154 12.27 -24.28 32.57
C LEU A 154 11.84 -23.30 31.46
N GLU A 155 12.80 -22.58 30.89
CA GLU A 155 12.59 -21.71 29.74
C GLU A 155 12.06 -22.49 28.53
N ALA A 156 12.71 -23.59 28.14
CA ALA A 156 12.25 -24.42 27.02
C ALA A 156 10.82 -24.93 27.22
N ARG A 157 10.43 -25.30 28.45
CA ARG A 157 9.05 -25.67 28.79
C ARG A 157 8.08 -24.52 28.62
N ALA A 158 8.46 -23.30 29.01
CA ALA A 158 7.62 -22.11 28.85
C ALA A 158 7.40 -21.78 27.37
N ILE A 159 8.47 -21.81 26.55
CA ILE A 159 8.39 -21.65 25.10
C ILE A 159 7.45 -22.69 24.49
N ALA A 160 7.69 -23.98 24.75
CA ALA A 160 6.87 -25.06 24.20
C ALA A 160 5.40 -24.96 24.64
N LYS A 161 5.14 -24.58 25.90
CA LYS A 161 3.79 -24.35 26.43
C LYS A 161 3.11 -23.19 25.69
N ALA A 162 3.78 -22.07 25.46
CA ALA A 162 3.23 -20.93 24.74
C ALA A 162 2.82 -21.32 23.32
N PHE A 163 3.69 -21.98 22.55
CA PHE A 163 3.39 -22.41 21.18
C PHE A 163 2.38 -23.57 21.11
N ALA A 164 2.16 -24.29 22.21
CA ALA A 164 1.08 -25.26 22.33
C ALA A 164 -0.29 -24.61 22.62
N SER A 165 -0.33 -23.33 23.01
CA SER A 165 -1.57 -22.61 23.32
C SER A 165 -2.49 -22.48 22.10
N SER A 166 -3.81 -22.42 22.34
CA SER A 166 -4.80 -22.20 21.28
C SER A 166 -4.62 -20.85 20.60
N ALA A 167 -4.15 -19.83 21.32
CA ALA A 167 -3.92 -18.49 20.80
C ALA A 167 -2.87 -18.48 19.67
N ILE A 168 -1.76 -19.21 19.84
CA ILE A 168 -0.71 -19.30 18.81
C ILE A 168 -1.09 -20.32 17.73
N LYS A 169 -1.58 -21.51 18.12
CA LYS A 169 -1.93 -22.58 17.17
C LYS A 169 -3.02 -22.18 16.18
N SER A 170 -4.02 -21.43 16.61
CA SER A 170 -5.11 -20.98 15.72
C SER A 170 -4.66 -20.03 14.62
N GLN A 171 -3.51 -19.35 14.81
CA GLN A 171 -2.88 -18.49 13.79
C GLN A 171 -1.96 -19.28 12.84
N GLY A 172 -1.77 -20.59 13.07
CA GLY A 172 -0.83 -21.40 12.30
C GLY A 172 0.64 -21.06 12.54
N ILE A 173 0.97 -20.32 13.60
CA ILE A 173 2.34 -19.95 13.94
C ILE A 173 3.05 -21.19 14.51
N VAL A 174 4.27 -21.46 14.03
CA VAL A 174 4.99 -22.71 14.32
C VAL A 174 6.33 -22.41 15.00
N LEU A 175 6.60 -23.13 16.09
CA LEU A 175 7.94 -23.25 16.67
C LEU A 175 8.69 -24.34 15.90
N ASP A 176 9.56 -23.93 14.98
CA ASP A 176 10.35 -24.84 14.15
C ASP A 176 11.53 -25.41 14.92
N ALA A 177 12.20 -24.62 15.75
CA ALA A 177 13.29 -25.12 16.57
C ALA A 177 13.53 -24.35 17.86
N ILE A 178 14.20 -25.04 18.79
CA ILE A 178 14.92 -24.43 19.90
C ILE A 178 16.38 -24.28 19.48
N GLU A 179 16.93 -23.07 19.63
CA GLU A 179 18.36 -22.81 19.54
C GLU A 179 18.95 -22.85 20.95
N ILE A 180 20.16 -23.41 21.13
CA ILE A 180 20.78 -23.55 22.46
C ILE A 180 22.10 -22.79 22.47
N GLY A 181 22.03 -21.53 22.93
CA GLY A 181 23.16 -20.64 23.09
C GLY A 181 23.49 -19.82 21.84
N ASN A 182 23.96 -18.60 22.07
CA ASN A 182 24.45 -17.68 21.06
C ASN A 182 25.98 -17.61 21.10
N GLU A 183 26.64 -17.72 19.95
CA GLU A 183 28.09 -17.55 19.79
C GLU A 183 28.96 -18.23 20.87
N PRO A 184 28.74 -19.53 21.15
CA PRO A 184 29.46 -20.25 22.20
C PRO A 184 30.98 -20.36 21.97
N ASP A 185 31.44 -20.08 20.76
CA ASP A 185 32.85 -19.93 20.41
C ASP A 185 33.52 -18.70 21.05
N PHE A 186 32.74 -17.74 21.56
CA PHE A 186 33.21 -16.62 22.37
C PHE A 186 33.08 -16.83 23.88
N TYR A 187 32.59 -17.97 24.36
CA TYR A 187 32.39 -18.19 25.80
C TYR A 187 33.70 -18.27 26.61
N SER A 188 34.83 -18.59 25.98
CA SER A 188 36.13 -18.73 26.66
C SER A 188 36.57 -17.43 27.34
N GLY A 189 36.62 -17.44 28.68
CA GLY A 189 37.00 -16.27 29.48
C GLY A 189 35.83 -15.34 29.84
N GLY A 190 34.61 -15.68 29.43
CA GLY A 190 33.34 -15.05 29.81
C GLY A 190 32.40 -16.07 30.46
N HIS A 191 31.45 -16.59 29.69
CA HIS A 191 30.49 -17.61 30.14
C HIS A 191 31.12 -18.95 30.55
N ARG A 192 32.36 -19.21 30.10
CA ARG A 192 33.14 -20.41 30.44
C ARG A 192 34.57 -20.02 30.83
N PRO A 193 35.29 -20.87 31.58
CA PRO A 193 36.69 -20.62 31.90
C PRO A 193 37.56 -20.42 30.64
N PRO A 194 38.67 -19.66 30.73
CA PRO A 194 39.62 -19.53 29.62
C PRO A 194 40.09 -20.90 29.10
N GLY A 195 40.15 -21.04 27.77
CA GLY A 195 40.52 -22.29 27.11
C GLY A 195 39.34 -23.22 26.82
N TYR A 196 38.11 -22.70 26.80
CA TYR A 196 36.93 -23.44 26.36
C TYR A 196 37.09 -23.90 24.89
N THR A 197 36.72 -25.14 24.60
CA THR A 197 36.97 -25.81 23.31
C THR A 197 35.68 -26.35 22.68
N SER A 198 35.70 -26.57 21.37
CA SER A 198 34.60 -27.19 20.63
C SER A 198 34.22 -28.57 21.18
N THR A 199 35.20 -29.36 21.64
CA THR A 199 34.94 -30.67 22.28
C THR A 199 34.14 -30.50 23.58
N GLN A 200 34.45 -29.48 24.39
CA GLN A 200 33.68 -29.19 25.60
C GLN A 200 32.29 -28.69 25.26
N TYR A 201 32.16 -27.83 24.25
CA TYR A 201 30.88 -27.41 23.71
C TYR A 201 30.02 -28.59 23.29
N VAL A 202 30.53 -29.53 22.49
CA VAL A 202 29.76 -30.72 22.05
C VAL A 202 29.22 -31.48 23.25
N LYS A 203 30.04 -31.70 24.27
CA LYS A 203 29.63 -32.42 25.49
C LYS A 203 28.54 -31.67 26.27
N GLU A 204 28.68 -30.36 26.43
CA GLU A 204 27.71 -29.54 27.15
C GLU A 204 26.41 -29.40 26.36
N TRP A 205 26.50 -29.10 25.07
CA TRP A 205 25.36 -28.94 24.18
C TRP A 205 24.51 -30.21 24.11
N THR A 206 25.11 -31.39 23.93
CA THR A 206 24.33 -32.65 23.93
C THR A 206 23.69 -32.94 25.28
N THR A 207 24.33 -32.54 26.39
CA THR A 207 23.72 -32.63 27.72
C THR A 207 22.48 -31.74 27.83
N PHE A 208 22.55 -30.50 27.36
CA PHE A 208 21.41 -29.58 27.32
C PHE A 208 20.31 -30.08 26.38
N ALA A 209 20.66 -30.45 25.16
CA ALA A 209 19.72 -30.97 24.16
C ALA A 209 19.01 -32.24 24.64
N ALA A 210 19.71 -33.17 25.32
CA ALA A 210 19.11 -34.37 25.91
C ALA A 210 18.06 -34.03 26.97
N ASN A 211 18.35 -33.09 27.84
CA ASN A 211 17.42 -32.70 28.89
C ASN A 211 16.23 -31.91 28.33
N ILE A 212 16.48 -30.95 27.42
CA ILE A 212 15.42 -30.15 26.80
C ILE A 212 14.51 -31.06 25.96
N SER A 213 15.07 -31.93 25.12
CA SER A 213 14.28 -32.86 24.32
C SER A 213 13.41 -33.78 25.19
N ALA A 214 13.96 -34.28 26.31
CA ALA A 214 13.17 -35.03 27.28
C ALA A 214 12.10 -34.17 27.99
N ALA A 215 12.41 -32.89 28.24
CA ALA A 215 11.52 -31.96 28.93
C ALA A 215 10.28 -31.60 28.10
N ILE A 216 10.45 -31.33 26.80
CA ILE A 216 9.38 -30.85 25.91
C ILE A 216 8.97 -31.85 24.82
N GLY A 217 9.55 -33.05 24.80
CA GLY A 217 9.15 -34.13 23.91
C GLY A 217 9.62 -33.97 22.45
N ILE A 218 10.83 -33.46 22.24
CA ILE A 218 11.43 -33.43 20.90
C ILE A 218 11.90 -34.83 20.53
N THR A 219 11.33 -35.38 19.46
CA THR A 219 11.63 -36.71 18.93
C THR A 219 11.97 -36.60 17.44
N PRO A 220 12.50 -37.67 16.80
CA PRO A 220 12.74 -37.66 15.36
C PRO A 220 11.48 -37.36 14.53
N SER A 221 10.28 -37.66 15.02
CA SER A 221 9.00 -37.35 14.36
C SER A 221 8.37 -36.00 14.75
N SER A 222 8.90 -35.31 15.76
CA SER A 222 8.36 -34.00 16.18
C SER A 222 8.59 -32.95 15.10
N SER A 223 7.66 -32.01 14.94
CA SER A 223 7.83 -30.86 14.02
C SER A 223 8.89 -29.88 14.52
N THR A 224 8.93 -29.63 15.83
CA THR A 224 9.97 -28.82 16.49
C THR A 224 11.27 -29.62 16.60
N LYS A 225 12.39 -28.99 16.24
CA LYS A 225 13.75 -29.55 16.20
C LYS A 225 14.73 -28.69 16.99
N PHE A 226 16.04 -28.94 16.82
CA PHE A 226 17.09 -28.05 17.31
C PHE A 226 17.79 -27.29 16.18
N TRP A 227 18.15 -26.05 16.49
CA TRP A 227 19.23 -25.32 15.81
C TRP A 227 20.50 -25.44 16.65
N GLY A 228 21.62 -25.72 15.99
CA GLY A 228 22.91 -25.95 16.65
C GLY A 228 24.03 -25.05 16.12
N ALA A 229 25.15 -25.07 16.83
CA ALA A 229 26.35 -24.25 16.63
C ALA A 229 26.16 -22.77 17.00
N SER A 230 25.45 -22.00 16.17
CA SER A 230 25.31 -20.54 16.30
C SER A 230 26.65 -19.82 16.47
N PHE A 231 27.69 -20.29 15.76
CA PHE A 231 29.06 -19.78 15.94
C PHE A 231 29.29 -18.47 15.20
N ALA A 232 30.04 -17.55 15.80
CA ALA A 232 30.55 -16.34 15.15
C ALA A 232 31.75 -16.60 14.23
N SER A 233 32.35 -17.78 14.35
CA SER A 233 33.54 -18.20 13.62
C SER A 233 33.28 -19.28 12.56
N SER A 234 34.24 -19.39 11.63
CA SER A 234 34.25 -20.40 10.55
C SER A 234 35.37 -21.41 10.73
N SER A 235 35.37 -22.48 9.91
CA SER A 235 36.47 -23.46 9.84
C SER A 235 37.85 -22.90 9.51
N HIS A 236 37.93 -21.62 9.12
CA HIS A 236 39.17 -20.90 8.85
C HIS A 236 39.63 -20.03 10.03
N SER A 237 38.89 -20.06 11.15
CA SER A 237 39.24 -19.33 12.36
C SER A 237 40.28 -20.08 13.20
N THR A 238 40.98 -19.34 14.05
CA THR A 238 41.95 -19.91 15.00
C THR A 238 41.30 -20.46 16.28
N SER A 239 39.97 -20.32 16.46
CA SER A 239 39.26 -20.79 17.67
C SER A 239 39.07 -22.31 17.69
N GLY A 240 39.10 -22.95 16.52
CA GLY A 240 38.82 -24.39 16.36
C GLY A 240 37.33 -24.73 16.27
N PHE A 241 36.44 -23.75 16.47
CA PHE A 241 35.00 -23.94 16.33
C PHE A 241 34.58 -23.89 14.86
N SER A 242 33.90 -24.94 14.41
CA SER A 242 33.26 -25.01 13.09
C SER A 242 32.27 -26.17 13.05
N PRO A 243 31.30 -26.18 12.12
CA PRO A 243 30.42 -27.32 11.92
C PRO A 243 31.19 -28.63 11.70
N GLN A 244 32.26 -28.59 10.91
CA GLN A 244 33.09 -29.77 10.66
C GLN A 244 33.79 -30.28 11.94
N ALA A 245 34.28 -29.37 12.79
CA ALA A 245 34.95 -29.72 14.03
C ALA A 245 33.98 -30.41 15.00
N ILE A 246 32.82 -29.83 15.25
CA ILE A 246 31.84 -30.41 16.19
C ILE A 246 31.28 -31.75 15.70
N PHE A 247 31.16 -31.95 14.38
CA PHE A 247 30.83 -33.27 13.84
C PHE A 247 31.92 -34.31 14.08
N ASN A 248 33.20 -33.94 13.90
CA ASN A 248 34.33 -34.82 14.16
C ASN A 248 34.46 -35.17 15.66
N GLU A 249 34.09 -34.23 16.53
CA GLU A 249 34.06 -34.39 17.97
C GLU A 249 32.85 -35.19 18.47
N GLY A 250 31.95 -35.56 17.56
CA GLY A 250 30.89 -36.53 17.80
C GLY A 250 29.52 -35.94 18.11
N LEU A 251 29.24 -34.68 17.75
CA LEU A 251 27.92 -34.09 17.93
C LEU A 251 26.81 -34.96 17.32
N LEU A 252 27.00 -35.46 16.10
CA LEU A 252 26.03 -36.32 15.41
C LEU A 252 26.13 -37.81 15.81
N ASN A 253 27.08 -38.18 16.68
CA ASN A 253 27.12 -39.53 17.26
C ASN A 253 26.21 -39.63 18.49
N ASP A 254 25.84 -38.50 19.08
CA ASP A 254 24.86 -38.43 20.15
C ASP A 254 23.44 -38.54 19.57
N PRO A 255 22.51 -39.29 20.20
CA PRO A 255 21.12 -39.40 19.73
C PRO A 255 20.42 -38.04 19.55
N THR A 256 20.76 -37.04 20.35
CA THR A 256 20.19 -35.69 20.27
C THR A 256 20.76 -34.88 19.11
N GLY A 257 21.97 -35.20 18.64
CA GLY A 257 22.53 -34.62 17.42
C GLY A 257 21.67 -34.92 16.18
N HIS A 258 20.97 -36.06 16.15
CA HIS A 258 20.02 -36.39 15.08
C HIS A 258 18.71 -35.59 15.14
N LEU A 259 18.49 -34.79 16.19
CA LEU A 259 17.35 -33.90 16.32
C LEU A 259 17.64 -32.48 15.79
N ILE A 260 18.87 -32.22 15.34
CA ILE A 260 19.27 -30.98 14.70
C ILE A 260 18.69 -30.95 13.28
N SER A 261 17.87 -29.95 12.98
CA SER A 261 17.41 -29.67 11.61
C SER A 261 18.30 -28.69 10.88
N THR A 262 18.99 -27.82 11.64
CA THR A 262 19.70 -26.67 11.07
C THR A 262 20.96 -26.36 11.87
N ILE A 263 22.05 -26.05 11.17
CA ILE A 263 23.27 -25.46 11.74
C ILE A 263 23.30 -23.98 11.38
N SER A 264 23.42 -23.15 12.41
CA SER A 264 23.56 -21.70 12.30
C SER A 264 25.03 -21.30 12.36
N GLN A 265 25.45 -20.39 11.48
CA GLN A 265 26.68 -19.61 11.61
C GLN A 265 26.36 -18.12 11.53
N HIS A 266 27.17 -17.31 12.18
CA HIS A 266 27.03 -15.87 12.21
C HIS A 266 28.18 -15.19 11.48
N HIS A 267 27.91 -14.00 10.95
CA HIS A 267 28.93 -13.23 10.25
C HIS A 267 28.60 -11.74 10.18
N TYR A 268 29.60 -10.90 10.39
CA TYR A 268 29.53 -9.47 10.09
C TYR A 268 30.76 -9.07 9.27
N SER A 269 30.59 -8.19 8.28
CA SER A 269 31.70 -7.74 7.41
C SER A 269 32.72 -6.83 8.10
N GLY A 270 32.49 -6.48 9.37
CA GLY A 270 33.40 -5.69 10.19
C GLY A 270 32.86 -5.52 11.61
N ASN A 271 33.59 -4.78 12.45
CA ASN A 271 33.21 -4.54 13.85
C ASN A 271 33.47 -3.08 14.24
N PHE A 272 32.41 -2.36 14.59
CA PHE A 272 32.48 -0.93 14.94
C PHE A 272 33.11 -0.67 16.32
N CYS A 273 32.89 -1.54 17.31
CA CYS A 273 33.46 -1.38 18.66
C CYS A 273 34.99 -1.44 18.69
N SER A 274 35.61 -2.04 17.68
CA SER A 274 37.08 -2.15 17.57
C SER A 274 37.77 -0.80 17.27
N GLY A 275 37.01 0.26 17.02
CA GLY A 275 37.54 1.57 16.62
C GLY A 275 38.03 1.62 15.16
N SER A 276 37.86 0.53 14.41
CA SER A 276 38.19 0.45 12.99
C SER A 276 37.18 1.27 12.18
N GLY A 277 37.66 2.25 11.42
CA GLY A 277 36.80 3.02 10.52
C GLY A 277 36.27 2.13 9.40
N ALA A 278 34.98 1.82 9.42
CA ALA A 278 34.31 1.16 8.30
C ALA A 278 34.00 2.18 7.21
N LEU A 279 34.25 1.84 5.95
CA LEU A 279 33.88 2.65 4.80
C LEU A 279 32.82 1.93 3.98
N LEU A 280 31.76 2.65 3.60
CA LEU A 280 30.68 2.11 2.78
C LEU A 280 31.19 1.52 1.44
N GLN A 281 32.19 2.17 0.88
CA GLN A 281 32.85 1.76 -0.36
C GLN A 281 33.62 0.44 -0.25
N ASP A 282 34.08 0.05 0.94
CA ASP A 282 34.72 -1.25 1.15
C ASP A 282 33.68 -2.35 1.36
N LEU A 283 32.58 -2.02 2.04
CA LEU A 283 31.45 -2.92 2.27
C LEU A 283 30.82 -3.37 0.95
N MET A 284 30.56 -2.43 0.05
CA MET A 284 29.74 -2.66 -1.13
C MET A 284 30.44 -3.40 -2.27
N THR A 285 31.74 -3.71 -2.22
CA THR A 285 32.39 -4.28 -3.40
C THR A 285 32.00 -5.74 -3.66
N LYS A 286 31.88 -6.11 -4.94
CA LYS A 286 31.69 -7.50 -5.37
C LYS A 286 32.71 -8.43 -4.70
N ALA A 287 33.98 -8.05 -4.74
CA ALA A 287 35.09 -8.82 -4.18
C ALA A 287 34.97 -9.01 -2.66
N SER A 288 34.62 -7.95 -1.91
CA SER A 288 34.43 -8.02 -0.46
C SER A 288 33.30 -8.99 -0.09
N ILE A 289 32.15 -8.90 -0.77
CA ILE A 289 31.00 -9.79 -0.51
C ILE A 289 31.37 -11.25 -0.77
N ARG A 290 32.03 -11.57 -1.90
CA ARG A 290 32.48 -12.94 -2.19
C ARG A 290 33.55 -13.38 -1.19
N GLY A 291 34.51 -12.53 -0.86
CA GLY A 291 35.58 -12.84 0.09
C GLY A 291 35.03 -13.20 1.47
N ASN A 292 34.05 -12.44 1.95
CA ASN A 292 33.41 -12.65 3.24
C ASN A 292 32.55 -13.92 3.29
N LEU A 293 31.94 -14.31 2.17
CA LEU A 293 31.00 -15.43 2.15
C LEU A 293 31.64 -16.75 1.72
N THR A 294 32.56 -16.75 0.76
CA THR A 294 33.16 -18.00 0.22
C THR A 294 33.92 -18.82 1.27
N ILE A 295 34.40 -18.20 2.35
CA ILE A 295 35.02 -18.90 3.48
C ILE A 295 34.07 -19.88 4.19
N PHE A 296 32.75 -19.68 4.06
CA PHE A 296 31.73 -20.53 4.66
C PHE A 296 31.27 -21.66 3.73
N ALA A 297 31.66 -21.66 2.46
CA ALA A 297 31.25 -22.71 1.53
C ALA A 297 31.67 -24.13 1.98
N PRO A 298 32.88 -24.36 2.55
CA PRO A 298 33.23 -25.67 3.11
C PRO A 298 32.34 -26.08 4.29
N ASP A 299 31.97 -25.13 5.15
CA ASP A 299 31.09 -25.37 6.30
C ASP A 299 29.67 -25.73 5.84
N ALA A 300 29.11 -24.94 4.91
CA ALA A 300 27.82 -25.21 4.29
C ALA A 300 27.79 -26.60 3.60
N ASN A 301 28.85 -26.95 2.87
CA ASN A 301 28.97 -28.26 2.23
C ASN A 301 29.06 -29.40 3.26
N SER A 302 29.83 -29.21 4.34
CA SER A 302 29.94 -30.20 5.42
C SER A 302 28.58 -30.47 6.05
N VAL A 303 27.83 -29.42 6.41
CA VAL A 303 26.49 -29.50 6.99
C VAL A 303 25.51 -30.19 6.04
N ARG A 304 25.41 -29.72 4.80
CA ARG A 304 24.48 -30.26 3.82
C ARG A 304 24.79 -31.71 3.43
N SER A 305 26.05 -32.13 3.48
CA SER A 305 26.44 -33.53 3.26
C SER A 305 25.84 -34.49 4.30
N LYS A 306 25.39 -33.97 5.45
CA LYS A 306 24.68 -34.70 6.50
C LYS A 306 23.16 -34.63 6.38
N GLY A 307 22.63 -33.95 5.36
CA GLY A 307 21.19 -33.73 5.18
C GLY A 307 20.61 -32.71 6.16
N ILE A 308 21.45 -31.85 6.72
CA ILE A 308 21.07 -30.78 7.66
C ILE A 308 21.04 -29.45 6.91
N ASP A 309 20.11 -28.55 7.25
CA ASP A 309 20.06 -27.23 6.67
C ASP A 309 21.19 -26.33 7.22
N TYR A 310 21.76 -25.52 6.36
CA TYR A 310 22.75 -24.51 6.73
C TYR A 310 22.14 -23.12 6.60
N VAL A 311 22.32 -22.26 7.60
CA VAL A 311 21.83 -20.87 7.57
C VAL A 311 22.91 -19.93 8.07
N LEU A 312 22.84 -18.68 7.60
CA LEU A 312 23.43 -17.57 8.33
C LEU A 312 22.38 -17.07 9.33
N GLY A 313 22.40 -17.59 10.56
CA GLY A 313 21.34 -17.38 11.56
C GLY A 313 21.42 -16.03 12.27
N GLU A 314 22.56 -15.36 12.18
CA GLU A 314 22.71 -13.97 12.58
C GLU A 314 23.78 -13.30 11.73
N THR A 315 23.41 -12.24 11.02
CA THR A 315 24.37 -11.50 10.21
C THR A 315 23.93 -10.07 10.02
N ASN A 316 24.88 -9.16 9.83
CA ASN A 316 24.59 -7.85 9.26
C ASN A 316 25.88 -7.18 8.73
N SER A 317 25.77 -5.94 8.27
CA SER A 317 26.88 -5.21 7.65
C SER A 317 28.09 -5.08 8.57
N ILE A 318 27.93 -4.47 9.75
CA ILE A 318 29.01 -4.22 10.71
C ILE A 318 28.50 -4.57 12.11
N ALA A 319 29.23 -5.39 12.86
CA ALA A 319 28.89 -5.77 14.23
C ALA A 319 28.93 -4.55 15.18
N CYS A 320 28.42 -4.73 16.41
CA CYS A 320 28.22 -3.66 17.39
C CYS A 320 27.23 -2.58 16.93
N HIS A 321 25.99 -3.00 16.65
CA HIS A 321 24.87 -2.11 16.26
C HIS A 321 25.08 -1.33 14.97
N GLY A 322 26.12 -1.65 14.18
CA GLY A 322 26.42 -1.03 12.89
C GLY A 322 27.25 0.24 12.97
N ALA A 323 27.84 0.59 11.82
CA ALA A 323 28.65 1.80 11.66
C ALA A 323 27.81 2.95 11.06
N PRO A 324 27.82 4.16 11.66
CA PRO A 324 27.15 5.33 11.10
C PRO A 324 27.64 5.67 9.69
N GLY A 325 26.72 5.99 8.77
CA GLY A 325 27.08 6.33 7.38
C GLY A 325 27.56 5.14 6.56
N VAL A 326 27.44 3.92 7.11
CA VAL A 326 27.75 2.66 6.43
C VAL A 326 26.54 1.75 6.53
N SER A 327 26.22 1.30 7.75
CA SER A 327 25.17 0.32 8.03
C SER A 327 23.76 0.85 7.79
N ASN A 328 23.51 2.14 8.07
CA ASN A 328 22.20 2.77 7.97
C ASN A 328 21.93 3.40 6.60
N THR A 329 22.57 2.91 5.53
CA THR A 329 22.59 3.58 4.23
C THR A 329 21.97 2.74 3.12
N ALA A 330 21.58 3.39 2.04
CA ALA A 330 21.10 2.74 0.82
C ALA A 330 22.12 1.79 0.19
N GLY A 331 23.41 2.09 0.35
CA GLY A 331 24.49 1.23 -0.07
C GLY A 331 24.51 -0.09 0.70
N ALA A 332 24.21 -0.06 2.00
CA ALA A 332 24.02 -1.29 2.78
C ALA A 332 22.81 -2.11 2.28
N ALA A 333 21.77 -1.48 1.71
CA ALA A 333 20.66 -2.22 1.10
C ALA A 333 21.11 -2.99 -0.17
N LEU A 334 21.96 -2.38 -1.01
CA LEU A 334 22.53 -3.05 -2.19
C LEU A 334 23.48 -4.19 -1.77
N TRP A 335 24.30 -3.96 -0.74
CA TRP A 335 25.14 -4.99 -0.13
C TRP A 335 24.29 -6.15 0.41
N ALA A 336 23.25 -5.88 1.20
CA ALA A 336 22.42 -6.90 1.83
C ALA A 336 21.71 -7.79 0.81
N LEU A 337 21.25 -7.20 -0.31
CA LEU A 337 20.65 -7.95 -1.40
C LEU A 337 21.67 -8.90 -2.05
N ASP A 338 22.85 -8.39 -2.47
CA ASP A 338 23.88 -9.23 -3.09
C ASP A 338 24.43 -10.28 -2.11
N TYR A 339 24.61 -9.91 -0.84
CA TYR A 339 25.05 -10.79 0.24
C TYR A 339 24.09 -11.96 0.44
N ALA A 340 22.78 -11.70 0.56
CA ALA A 340 21.79 -12.76 0.76
C ALA A 340 21.68 -13.71 -0.43
N LEU A 341 21.68 -13.16 -1.66
CA LEU A 341 21.59 -13.97 -2.87
C LEU A 341 22.86 -14.81 -3.09
N PHE A 342 24.04 -14.24 -2.83
CA PHE A 342 25.31 -14.98 -2.93
C PHE A 342 25.47 -16.02 -1.82
N ALA A 343 25.06 -15.71 -0.58
CA ALA A 343 25.05 -16.69 0.52
C ALA A 343 24.21 -17.92 0.15
N THR A 344 23.08 -17.69 -0.52
CA THR A 344 22.24 -18.77 -1.07
C THR A 344 23.01 -19.60 -2.09
N GLN A 345 23.67 -18.96 -3.05
CA GLN A 345 24.48 -19.62 -4.08
C GLN A 345 25.57 -20.53 -3.51
N ILE A 346 26.16 -20.18 -2.36
CA ILE A 346 27.19 -21.00 -1.70
C ILE A 346 26.64 -22.03 -0.71
N GLY A 347 25.31 -22.11 -0.53
CA GLY A 347 24.64 -23.18 0.19
C GLY A 347 23.87 -22.79 1.44
N ALA A 348 23.73 -21.51 1.78
CA ALA A 348 22.79 -21.09 2.82
C ALA A 348 21.35 -21.26 2.33
N SER A 349 20.52 -21.92 3.12
CA SER A 349 19.09 -22.08 2.84
C SER A 349 18.31 -20.80 3.13
N ARG A 350 18.77 -20.01 4.12
CA ARG A 350 18.24 -18.70 4.54
C ARG A 350 19.33 -17.84 5.16
N VAL A 351 19.08 -16.54 5.19
CA VAL A 351 19.94 -15.51 5.81
C VAL A 351 19.09 -14.69 6.77
N PHE A 352 19.52 -14.57 8.02
CA PHE A 352 18.80 -13.86 9.07
C PHE A 352 19.55 -12.58 9.40
N PHE A 353 19.03 -11.45 8.89
CA PHE A 353 19.59 -10.17 9.26
C PHE A 353 19.24 -9.85 10.71
N HIS A 354 20.27 -9.52 11.50
CA HIS A 354 20.08 -9.23 12.90
C HIS A 354 19.52 -7.82 13.11
N GLU A 355 18.64 -7.70 14.09
CA GLU A 355 17.85 -6.52 14.39
C GLU A 355 17.73 -6.34 15.91
N GLY A 356 17.73 -5.08 16.36
CA GLY A 356 17.48 -4.69 17.74
C GLY A 356 16.53 -3.49 17.82
N ILE A 357 16.77 -2.58 18.76
CA ILE A 357 16.09 -1.27 18.79
C ILE A 357 17.13 -0.19 18.58
N GLY A 358 16.95 0.65 17.57
CA GLY A 358 17.85 1.77 17.29
C GLY A 358 19.24 1.36 16.78
N TYR A 359 19.41 0.11 16.32
CA TYR A 359 20.65 -0.29 15.65
C TYR A 359 20.70 0.35 14.26
N LYS A 360 21.91 0.66 13.82
CA LYS A 360 22.16 1.36 12.55
C LYS A 360 21.96 0.45 11.36
N TYR A 361 22.12 -0.86 11.52
CA TYR A 361 21.84 -1.83 10.46
C TYR A 361 20.41 -2.39 10.48
N ASN A 362 19.56 -1.92 11.40
CA ASN A 362 18.18 -2.40 11.43
C ASN A 362 17.56 -2.15 10.05
N SER A 363 16.80 -3.11 9.54
CA SER A 363 15.91 -2.90 8.42
C SER A 363 14.56 -2.36 8.89
N ILE A 364 14.15 -2.67 10.12
CA ILE A 364 12.86 -2.28 10.69
C ILE A 364 13.10 -1.62 12.05
N GLN A 365 12.50 -0.45 12.27
CA GLN A 365 12.45 0.20 13.56
C GLN A 365 11.01 0.15 14.09
N PRO A 366 10.66 -0.81 14.97
CA PRO A 366 9.27 -1.11 15.33
C PRO A 366 8.65 -0.13 16.33
N LEU A 367 9.48 0.71 16.97
CA LEU A 367 9.08 1.63 18.02
C LEU A 367 9.53 3.07 17.73
N THR A 368 8.81 4.00 18.34
CA THR A 368 9.20 5.41 18.39
C THR A 368 10.51 5.58 19.14
N LEU A 369 11.50 6.21 18.49
CA LEU A 369 12.78 6.54 19.08
C LEU A 369 12.78 7.97 19.64
N THR A 370 13.35 8.17 20.83
CA THR A 370 13.47 9.49 21.48
C THR A 370 14.91 10.00 21.55
N ARG A 371 15.88 9.21 21.11
CA ARG A 371 17.30 9.58 21.04
C ARG A 371 17.90 9.14 19.70
N SER A 372 18.96 9.84 19.32
CA SER A 372 19.72 9.59 18.11
C SER A 372 20.36 8.21 18.17
N THR A 373 20.21 7.43 17.10
CA THR A 373 20.89 6.15 16.91
C THR A 373 22.38 6.33 16.62
N ILE A 374 22.86 7.56 16.43
CA ILE A 374 24.26 7.85 16.10
C ILE A 374 25.09 8.10 17.36
N ASP A 375 24.60 8.94 18.27
CA ASP A 375 25.37 9.49 19.39
C ASP A 375 24.60 9.54 20.72
N ALA A 376 23.41 8.90 20.78
CA ALA A 376 22.53 8.86 21.95
C ALA A 376 21.97 10.20 22.44
N THR A 377 22.19 11.29 21.70
CA THR A 377 21.62 12.60 22.05
C THR A 377 20.09 12.58 21.94
N PRO A 378 19.35 13.29 22.81
CA PRO A 378 17.90 13.39 22.68
C PRO A 378 17.50 13.95 21.32
N LEU A 379 16.50 13.33 20.67
CA LEU A 379 15.98 13.84 19.41
C LEU A 379 15.08 15.06 19.69
N PRO A 380 15.13 16.09 18.82
CA PRO A 380 14.26 17.26 18.96
C PRO A 380 12.78 16.93 18.80
N LYS A 381 12.46 15.83 18.10
CA LYS A 381 11.13 15.22 18.02
C LYS A 381 11.29 13.69 18.03
N PRO A 382 10.39 12.94 18.70
CA PRO A 382 10.39 11.49 18.60
C PRO A 382 10.26 11.04 17.15
N LEU A 383 11.10 10.08 16.74
CA LEU A 383 11.07 9.49 15.41
C LEU A 383 10.14 8.28 15.45
N PRO A 384 8.98 8.28 14.75
CA PRO A 384 8.00 7.19 14.82
C PRO A 384 8.56 5.86 14.26
N PRO A 385 7.84 4.73 14.43
CA PRO A 385 8.18 3.49 13.74
C PRO A 385 8.36 3.71 12.24
N HIS A 386 9.39 3.11 11.66
CA HIS A 386 9.75 3.29 10.25
C HIS A 386 10.63 2.13 9.77
N VAL A 387 10.70 1.93 8.46
CA VAL A 387 11.70 1.04 7.85
C VAL A 387 12.97 1.84 7.56
N GLN A 388 14.09 1.14 7.55
CA GLN A 388 15.41 1.67 7.18
C GLN A 388 15.81 1.13 5.79
N PRO A 389 16.85 1.69 5.15
CA PRO A 389 17.20 1.34 3.76
C PRO A 389 17.34 -0.15 3.49
N GLN A 390 17.90 -0.92 4.42
CA GLN A 390 18.13 -2.35 4.26
C GLN A 390 16.85 -3.16 4.03
N TYR A 391 15.67 -2.66 4.45
CA TYR A 391 14.38 -3.31 4.18
C TYR A 391 14.08 -3.47 2.69
N TYR A 392 14.59 -2.58 1.84
CA TYR A 392 14.42 -2.68 0.39
C TYR A 392 15.14 -3.88 -0.22
N ALA A 393 16.22 -4.38 0.41
CA ALA A 393 16.83 -5.64 0.01
C ALA A 393 15.84 -6.80 0.17
N THR A 394 15.11 -6.81 1.27
CA THR A 394 14.10 -7.83 1.59
C THR A 394 12.90 -7.77 0.65
N ILE A 395 12.44 -6.57 0.29
CA ILE A 395 11.40 -6.37 -0.75
C ILE A 395 11.83 -6.94 -2.10
N ILE A 396 13.03 -6.57 -2.56
CA ILE A 396 13.53 -7.00 -3.88
C ILE A 396 13.74 -8.50 -3.93
N ALA A 397 14.31 -9.09 -2.87
CA ALA A 397 14.48 -10.54 -2.77
C ALA A 397 13.12 -11.27 -2.77
N ALA A 398 12.15 -10.81 -1.96
CA ALA A 398 10.82 -11.41 -1.89
C ALA A 398 10.10 -11.37 -3.24
N GLU A 399 10.16 -10.25 -3.96
CA GLU A 399 9.54 -10.14 -5.29
C GLU A 399 10.28 -10.99 -6.35
N ALA A 400 11.61 -11.04 -6.29
CA ALA A 400 12.42 -11.85 -7.20
C ALA A 400 12.15 -13.36 -7.03
N ILE A 401 11.89 -13.80 -5.79
CA ILE A 401 11.52 -15.17 -5.46
C ILE A 401 10.08 -15.45 -5.87
N GLY A 402 9.15 -14.57 -5.51
CA GLY A 402 7.72 -14.69 -5.82
C GLY A 402 6.99 -15.79 -5.04
N PRO A 403 5.66 -15.93 -5.23
CA PRO A 403 4.80 -16.74 -4.36
C PRO A 403 4.71 -18.23 -4.73
N SER A 404 5.46 -18.71 -5.72
CA SER A 404 5.25 -20.05 -6.30
C SER A 404 5.65 -21.20 -5.38
N GLY A 405 6.55 -20.95 -4.42
CA GLY A 405 7.17 -21.98 -3.59
C GLY A 405 8.16 -22.90 -4.31
N ASN A 406 8.38 -22.72 -5.62
CA ASN A 406 9.18 -23.62 -6.47
C ASN A 406 10.32 -22.92 -7.21
N THR A 407 10.66 -21.70 -6.78
CA THR A 407 11.67 -20.86 -7.44
C THR A 407 13.06 -21.45 -7.27
N ARG A 408 13.82 -21.44 -8.38
CA ARG A 408 15.26 -21.75 -8.39
C ARG A 408 16.06 -20.53 -8.81
N MET A 409 17.29 -20.39 -8.32
CA MET A 409 18.18 -19.27 -8.59
C MET A 409 19.54 -19.76 -9.08
N VAL A 410 20.20 -18.95 -9.90
CA VAL A 410 21.65 -19.05 -10.15
C VAL A 410 22.27 -17.66 -10.24
N GLU A 411 23.47 -17.48 -9.71
CA GLU A 411 24.31 -16.31 -10.02
C GLU A 411 24.76 -16.37 -11.50
N LEU A 412 24.64 -15.26 -12.19
CA LEU A 412 25.07 -15.10 -13.58
C LEU A 412 26.57 -14.79 -13.63
N THR A 413 27.28 -15.43 -14.54
CA THR A 413 28.67 -15.08 -14.82
C THR A 413 28.75 -13.73 -15.53
N ILE A 414 29.23 -12.71 -14.81
CA ILE A 414 29.42 -11.35 -15.32
C ILE A 414 30.88 -10.94 -15.09
N ASN A 415 31.59 -10.67 -16.19
CA ASN A 415 33.00 -10.27 -16.20
C ASN A 415 33.15 -8.76 -15.92
N ASP A 416 32.62 -8.33 -14.79
CA ASP A 416 32.74 -6.98 -14.25
C ASP A 416 32.94 -7.07 -12.72
N SER A 417 33.78 -6.19 -12.17
CA SER A 417 34.14 -6.17 -10.75
C SER A 417 33.13 -5.45 -9.86
N SER A 418 32.14 -4.78 -10.45
CA SER A 418 31.10 -4.00 -9.76
C SER A 418 29.67 -4.48 -10.07
N ILE A 419 29.46 -5.18 -11.19
CA ILE A 419 28.14 -5.71 -11.54
C ILE A 419 27.99 -7.17 -11.09
N THR A 420 26.86 -7.46 -10.44
CA THR A 420 26.41 -8.80 -10.10
C THR A 420 25.03 -9.04 -10.70
N GLY A 421 24.70 -10.31 -10.94
CA GLY A 421 23.45 -10.68 -11.58
C GLY A 421 22.98 -12.05 -11.13
N TYR A 422 21.68 -12.21 -10.99
CA TYR A 422 21.06 -13.46 -10.57
C TYR A 422 19.83 -13.73 -11.41
N ALA A 423 19.66 -14.97 -11.88
CA ALA A 423 18.50 -15.40 -12.65
C ALA A 423 17.63 -16.33 -11.80
N PHE A 424 16.31 -16.10 -11.84
CA PHE A 424 15.31 -16.83 -11.10
C PHE A 424 14.37 -17.56 -12.06
N TYR A 425 14.11 -18.83 -11.78
CA TYR A 425 13.38 -19.75 -12.62
C TYR A 425 12.15 -20.28 -11.90
N GLU A 426 11.03 -20.32 -12.61
CA GLU A 426 9.82 -21.00 -12.18
C GLU A 426 9.77 -22.36 -12.89
N GLY A 427 9.97 -23.43 -12.13
CA GLY A 427 10.27 -24.74 -12.68
C GLY A 427 11.60 -24.70 -13.46
N SER A 428 11.55 -24.91 -14.77
CA SER A 428 12.73 -24.87 -15.64
C SER A 428 12.87 -23.58 -16.43
N ARG A 429 11.96 -22.60 -16.31
CA ARG A 429 11.91 -21.43 -17.20
C ARG A 429 12.27 -20.15 -16.48
N LEU A 430 13.07 -19.31 -17.11
CA LEU A 430 13.43 -17.99 -16.61
C LEU A 430 12.17 -17.16 -16.40
N ALA A 431 12.00 -16.66 -15.17
CA ALA A 431 10.88 -15.80 -14.80
C ALA A 431 11.34 -14.37 -14.51
N ARG A 432 12.45 -14.23 -13.77
CA ARG A 432 12.96 -12.95 -13.28
C ARG A 432 14.49 -12.93 -13.29
N ALA A 433 15.08 -11.74 -13.35
CA ALA A 433 16.51 -11.55 -13.14
C ALA A 433 16.75 -10.26 -12.35
N VAL A 434 17.72 -10.30 -11.43
CA VAL A 434 18.14 -9.17 -10.61
C VAL A 434 19.56 -8.80 -11.01
N PHE A 435 19.81 -7.53 -11.26
CA PHE A 435 21.14 -7.00 -11.54
C PHE A 435 21.47 -5.90 -10.54
N ILE A 436 22.65 -5.97 -9.94
CA ILE A 436 23.08 -5.06 -8.88
C ILE A 436 24.36 -4.38 -9.35
N ASN A 437 24.35 -3.05 -9.37
CA ASN A 437 25.54 -2.25 -9.60
C ASN A 437 26.09 -1.78 -8.26
N LEU A 438 27.22 -2.35 -7.89
CA LEU A 438 27.91 -2.09 -6.63
C LEU A 438 28.96 -0.97 -6.73
N HIS A 439 29.08 -0.31 -7.88
CA HIS A 439 29.92 0.87 -8.00
C HIS A 439 29.37 1.99 -7.10
N THR A 440 30.17 2.41 -6.12
CA THR A 440 29.74 3.41 -5.14
C THR A 440 29.58 4.79 -5.78
N PHE A 441 28.51 5.47 -5.41
CA PHE A 441 28.25 6.85 -5.75
C PHE A 441 27.77 7.56 -4.49
N LEU A 442 28.68 8.29 -3.86
CA LEU A 442 28.47 8.96 -2.58
C LEU A 442 28.09 10.44 -2.80
N THR A 443 27.56 11.10 -1.77
CA THR A 443 27.34 12.56 -1.78
C THR A 443 28.59 13.37 -2.13
N SER A 444 29.78 12.86 -1.78
CA SER A 444 31.08 13.45 -2.08
C SER A 444 31.61 13.15 -3.49
N SER A 445 30.93 12.30 -4.26
CA SER A 445 31.35 11.90 -5.60
C SER A 445 31.07 12.98 -6.63
N SER A 446 32.02 13.23 -7.53
CA SER A 446 31.90 14.26 -8.58
C SER A 446 31.16 13.81 -9.83
N SER A 447 31.01 12.49 -10.05
CA SER A 447 30.33 11.92 -11.20
C SER A 447 29.68 10.58 -10.84
N ARG A 448 28.56 10.26 -11.50
CA ARG A 448 27.81 9.02 -11.30
C ARG A 448 28.16 8.02 -12.39
N GLY A 449 28.76 6.89 -12.01
CA GLY A 449 29.02 5.80 -12.93
C GLY A 449 27.73 5.19 -13.50
N LYS A 450 27.77 4.76 -14.76
CA LYS A 450 26.66 4.04 -15.44
C LYS A 450 27.21 2.82 -16.18
N ALA A 451 26.51 1.70 -16.06
CA ALA A 451 26.76 0.49 -16.82
C ALA A 451 25.59 0.22 -17.78
N HIS A 452 25.89 -0.10 -19.03
CA HIS A 452 24.94 -0.63 -20.00
C HIS A 452 25.05 -2.16 -19.99
N LEU A 453 23.93 -2.87 -19.80
CA LEU A 453 23.92 -4.33 -19.77
C LEU A 453 23.42 -4.88 -21.10
N ASP A 454 24.33 -5.49 -21.88
CA ASP A 454 24.00 -6.17 -23.13
C ASP A 454 23.56 -7.60 -22.82
N LEU A 455 22.25 -7.82 -22.72
CA LEU A 455 21.67 -9.12 -22.36
C LEU A 455 21.53 -10.03 -23.58
N THR A 456 22.20 -11.18 -23.56
CA THR A 456 22.02 -12.26 -24.53
C THR A 456 21.30 -13.42 -23.88
N PHE A 457 20.20 -13.89 -24.47
CA PHE A 457 19.44 -15.02 -23.95
C PHE A 457 19.91 -16.33 -24.58
N ALA A 458 20.54 -17.21 -23.78
CA ALA A 458 21.03 -18.49 -24.28
C ALA A 458 19.88 -19.49 -24.46
N ASN A 459 19.88 -20.21 -25.58
CA ASN A 459 18.91 -21.28 -25.90
C ASN A 459 17.44 -20.85 -25.99
N GLY A 460 17.18 -19.58 -26.33
CA GLY A 460 15.84 -19.07 -26.61
C GLY A 460 15.79 -17.55 -26.75
N SER A 461 14.60 -16.98 -26.65
CA SER A 461 14.38 -15.53 -26.74
C SER A 461 13.33 -15.06 -25.74
N ALA A 462 13.59 -13.97 -25.04
CA ALA A 462 12.57 -13.22 -24.32
C ALA A 462 11.87 -12.23 -25.28
N ARG A 463 10.53 -12.25 -25.34
CA ARG A 463 9.77 -11.35 -26.24
C ARG A 463 9.57 -9.95 -25.65
N SER A 464 9.43 -9.86 -24.32
CA SER A 464 9.23 -8.63 -23.56
C SER A 464 9.53 -8.88 -22.09
N ALA A 465 10.00 -7.87 -21.37
CA ALA A 465 10.20 -7.90 -19.91
C ALA A 465 9.83 -6.54 -19.31
N THR A 466 9.36 -6.55 -18.06
CA THR A 466 9.17 -5.33 -17.26
C THR A 466 10.42 -5.08 -16.44
N LEU A 467 10.89 -3.82 -16.41
CA LEU A 467 12.05 -3.42 -15.63
C LEU A 467 11.61 -2.63 -14.39
N LYS A 468 11.94 -3.14 -13.20
CA LYS A 468 11.84 -2.42 -11.94
C LYS A 468 13.22 -1.95 -11.49
N ARG A 469 13.29 -0.78 -10.85
CA ARG A 469 14.55 -0.20 -10.37
C ARG A 469 14.43 0.19 -8.91
N LEU A 470 15.48 -0.09 -8.14
CA LEU A 470 15.71 0.59 -6.87
C LEU A 470 16.26 1.97 -7.20
N SER A 471 15.53 3.02 -6.85
CA SER A 471 15.95 4.40 -7.06
C SER A 471 16.38 5.01 -5.74
N ILE A 472 17.58 5.58 -5.77
CA ILE A 472 18.26 6.27 -4.68
C ILE A 472 19.16 7.35 -5.29
N LYS A 473 19.37 8.48 -4.59
CA LYS A 473 20.23 9.56 -5.06
C LYS A 473 21.72 9.21 -4.85
N HIS A 474 22.12 8.84 -3.64
CA HIS A 474 23.48 8.42 -3.29
C HIS A 474 23.48 7.15 -2.43
N ALA A 475 24.57 6.39 -2.48
CA ALA A 475 24.71 5.18 -1.68
C ALA A 475 24.78 5.47 -0.16
N ASP A 476 25.24 6.65 0.26
CA ASP A 476 25.32 7.08 1.66
C ASP A 476 24.03 7.76 2.18
N ASP A 477 22.97 7.85 1.36
CA ASP A 477 21.67 8.32 1.82
C ASP A 477 21.04 7.31 2.81
N THR A 478 20.38 7.81 3.85
CA THR A 478 19.78 6.99 4.92
C THR A 478 18.26 6.81 4.81
N ALA A 479 17.65 7.42 3.79
CA ALA A 479 16.24 7.36 3.43
C ALA A 479 16.14 7.82 1.97
N GLY A 480 14.96 7.79 1.36
CA GLY A 480 14.83 8.22 -0.05
C GLY A 480 14.64 7.08 -1.03
N LEU A 481 14.65 5.83 -0.57
CA LEU A 481 14.62 4.66 -1.45
C LEU A 481 13.24 4.49 -2.06
N THR A 482 13.19 3.99 -3.29
CA THR A 482 11.97 3.47 -3.90
C THR A 482 12.25 2.23 -4.73
N TRP A 483 11.34 1.28 -4.74
CA TRP A 483 11.37 0.13 -5.63
C TRP A 483 10.27 0.25 -6.68
N ALA A 484 10.63 0.49 -7.93
CA ALA A 484 9.68 0.79 -9.01
C ALA A 484 8.71 1.94 -8.68
N GLY A 485 9.22 2.94 -7.96
CA GLY A 485 8.42 4.07 -7.47
C GLY A 485 7.57 3.77 -6.25
N GLN A 486 7.66 2.59 -5.65
CA GLN A 486 7.03 2.29 -4.37
C GLN A 486 7.97 2.64 -3.21
N THR A 487 7.48 3.34 -2.20
CA THR A 487 8.15 3.55 -0.90
C THR A 487 7.50 2.69 0.17
N TYR A 488 8.34 2.18 1.05
CA TYR A 488 7.97 1.48 2.28
C TYR A 488 8.31 2.33 3.53
N GLU A 489 8.87 3.53 3.33
CA GLU A 489 9.18 4.52 4.37
C GLU A 489 7.90 5.24 4.82
N THR A 490 6.93 4.48 5.33
CA THR A 490 5.61 4.97 5.71
C THR A 490 5.36 4.83 7.20
N PRO A 491 4.66 5.78 7.86
CA PRO A 491 4.44 5.73 9.31
C PRO A 491 3.66 4.50 9.80
N ASP A 492 2.86 3.89 8.93
CA ASP A 492 2.07 2.68 9.20
C ASP A 492 2.71 1.41 8.64
N GLY A 493 3.86 1.50 7.98
CA GLY A 493 4.58 0.34 7.45
C GLY A 493 3.95 -0.30 6.22
N LYS A 494 2.97 0.34 5.58
CA LYS A 494 2.34 -0.12 4.33
C LYS A 494 3.03 0.47 3.10
N VAL A 495 3.10 -0.30 2.02
CA VAL A 495 3.62 0.20 0.74
C VAL A 495 2.78 1.35 0.18
N ARG A 496 3.43 2.38 -0.37
CA ARG A 496 2.81 3.49 -1.12
C ARG A 496 3.64 3.80 -2.35
N TYR A 497 3.12 4.55 -3.31
CA TYR A 497 3.96 5.13 -4.35
C TYR A 497 4.64 6.40 -3.81
N ARG A 498 5.92 6.59 -4.15
CA ARG A 498 6.69 7.80 -3.85
C ARG A 498 6.71 8.64 -5.12
N ASP A 499 6.16 9.82 -5.00
CA ASP A 499 6.26 10.88 -5.99
C ASP A 499 7.71 11.14 -6.46
N TYR A 500 7.93 11.12 -7.78
CA TYR A 500 9.23 11.43 -8.43
C TYR A 500 9.44 12.93 -8.72
N SER A 501 8.48 13.81 -8.39
CA SER A 501 8.53 15.22 -8.79
C SER A 501 9.71 16.02 -8.21
N SER A 502 10.32 15.57 -7.10
CA SER A 502 11.39 16.29 -6.40
C SER A 502 12.83 15.89 -6.75
N LEU A 503 13.06 14.83 -7.54
CA LEU A 503 14.41 14.38 -7.93
C LEU A 503 14.87 14.92 -9.30
N LEU A 504 13.94 15.42 -10.13
CA LEU A 504 14.27 16.04 -11.42
C LEU A 504 14.98 17.40 -11.29
N HIS A 505 14.91 18.05 -10.13
CA HIS A 505 15.58 19.33 -9.89
C HIS A 505 17.03 19.21 -9.36
N ALA A 506 17.51 17.99 -9.05
CA ALA A 506 18.87 17.77 -8.55
C ALA A 506 19.81 17.03 -9.53
N LEU A 507 19.30 16.64 -10.70
CA LEU A 507 20.13 16.16 -11.81
C LEU A 507 20.30 17.31 -12.79
N GLY A 508 21.43 18.01 -12.68
CA GLY A 508 21.87 18.97 -13.66
C GLY A 508 21.85 18.38 -15.08
N SER A 509 21.57 19.25 -16.03
CA SER A 509 21.28 19.11 -17.46
C SER A 509 22.12 18.18 -18.37
N ASP A 510 22.94 17.24 -17.89
CA ASP A 510 23.94 16.56 -18.73
C ASP A 510 23.85 15.02 -18.84
N GLU A 511 22.73 14.38 -18.50
CA GLU A 511 22.66 12.92 -18.55
C GLU A 511 21.40 12.34 -19.21
N GLN A 512 21.31 12.50 -20.53
CA GLN A 512 20.53 11.59 -21.38
C GLN A 512 21.20 10.20 -21.39
N CYS A 513 20.49 9.17 -20.96
CA CYS A 513 20.79 7.78 -21.33
C CYS A 513 19.53 7.23 -22.03
N PRO A 514 19.57 6.97 -23.35
CA PRO A 514 18.39 6.68 -24.13
C PRO A 514 17.97 5.22 -23.99
N VAL A 515 16.75 4.96 -23.51
CA VAL A 515 16.09 3.68 -23.79
C VAL A 515 15.42 3.81 -25.15
N THR A 516 16.06 3.24 -26.17
CA THR A 516 15.52 3.19 -27.54
C THR A 516 14.71 1.91 -27.70
N ILE A 517 13.40 2.03 -27.92
CA ILE A 517 12.59 0.94 -28.51
C ILE A 517 12.76 1.04 -30.01
N VAL A 518 13.27 -0.01 -30.66
CA VAL A 518 13.47 -0.11 -32.11
C VAL A 518 12.18 -0.56 -32.80
N PRO A 519 11.64 0.17 -33.78
CA PRO A 519 10.77 -0.38 -34.83
C PRO A 519 11.58 -0.70 -36.11
N LEU A 520 11.19 -1.72 -36.87
CA LEU A 520 11.71 -2.02 -38.22
C LEU A 520 10.56 -2.35 -39.20
N PRO A 521 10.67 -2.14 -40.54
CA PRO A 521 11.38 -1.05 -41.23
C PRO A 521 10.67 -0.49 -42.53
N THR A 522 11.22 0.66 -43.01
CA THR A 522 11.24 1.27 -44.38
C THR A 522 9.99 2.00 -44.94
N GLU A 523 10.04 3.19 -45.58
CA GLU A 523 11.07 3.84 -46.45
C GLU A 523 10.85 5.39 -46.66
N SER A 524 11.94 6.21 -46.53
CA SER A 524 12.39 7.46 -47.25
C SER A 524 11.50 8.74 -47.49
N PRO A 525 12.05 9.95 -47.86
CA PRO A 525 12.83 10.89 -47.03
C PRO A 525 12.38 12.39 -47.07
N ARG A 526 12.79 13.15 -46.03
CA ARG A 526 12.99 14.63 -45.91
C ARG A 526 11.79 15.59 -45.93
N LYS A 527 11.67 16.37 -44.84
CA LYS A 527 12.03 17.81 -44.82
C LYS A 527 12.27 18.30 -43.38
N LYS A 528 13.32 19.11 -43.22
CA LYS A 528 13.73 19.76 -41.96
C LYS A 528 12.66 20.78 -41.51
N SER A 529 12.27 20.72 -40.25
CA SER A 529 11.72 21.85 -39.50
C SER A 529 12.10 21.67 -38.03
N THR A 530 12.70 22.70 -37.46
CA THR A 530 13.05 22.82 -36.04
C THR A 530 11.78 22.85 -35.19
N SER A 531 11.55 21.87 -34.33
CA SER A 531 10.49 21.90 -33.32
C SER A 531 11.02 21.41 -31.97
N ALA A 532 10.60 22.09 -30.91
CA ALA A 532 10.84 21.70 -29.53
C ALA A 532 10.43 20.23 -29.30
N LEU A 533 11.17 19.55 -28.40
CA LEU A 533 10.91 18.16 -27.99
C LEU A 533 9.57 18.10 -27.24
N TRP A 534 8.47 17.77 -27.92
CA TRP A 534 7.21 17.38 -27.31
C TRP A 534 7.05 15.86 -27.47
N THR A 535 6.56 15.17 -26.44
CA THR A 535 6.17 13.76 -26.54
C THR A 535 4.88 13.66 -27.37
N THR A 536 4.91 12.83 -28.41
CA THR A 536 3.74 12.57 -29.25
C THR A 536 3.16 11.21 -28.89
N VAL A 537 1.85 11.17 -28.61
CA VAL A 537 1.10 9.96 -28.27
C VAL A 537 0.06 9.72 -29.36
N ASN A 538 0.18 8.56 -30.02
CA ASN A 538 -0.81 8.12 -31.00
C ASN A 538 -1.99 7.49 -30.28
N VAL A 539 -3.20 7.94 -30.61
CA VAL A 539 -4.45 7.38 -30.08
C VAL A 539 -5.36 6.96 -31.22
N THR A 540 -5.75 5.69 -31.22
CA THR A 540 -6.76 5.18 -32.15
C THR A 540 -8.16 5.31 -31.54
N VAL A 541 -9.04 6.05 -32.19
CA VAL A 541 -10.43 6.26 -31.78
C VAL A 541 -11.37 5.52 -32.73
N PRO A 542 -12.17 4.55 -32.27
CA PRO A 542 -13.16 3.90 -33.11
C PRO A 542 -14.27 4.88 -33.49
N VAL A 543 -14.65 4.96 -34.78
CA VAL A 543 -15.80 5.80 -35.19
C VAL A 543 -17.15 5.15 -34.90
N ASN A 544 -17.15 3.82 -34.69
CA ASN A 544 -18.31 3.05 -34.28
C ASN A 544 -18.06 2.42 -32.91
N ALA A 545 -19.11 2.31 -32.11
CA ALA A 545 -19.04 1.70 -30.78
C ALA A 545 -18.50 0.27 -30.89
N PRO A 546 -17.34 -0.04 -30.27
CA PRO A 546 -16.82 -1.40 -30.23
C PRO A 546 -17.69 -2.31 -29.34
N ASP A 547 -17.50 -3.62 -29.45
CA ASP A 547 -18.27 -4.60 -28.65
C ASP A 547 -18.13 -4.37 -27.14
N GLY A 548 -16.96 -3.91 -26.69
CA GLY A 548 -16.68 -3.57 -25.28
C GLY A 548 -17.24 -2.23 -24.79
N ALA A 549 -17.96 -1.46 -25.61
CA ALA A 549 -18.54 -0.19 -25.17
C ALA A 549 -19.75 -0.43 -24.24
N VAL A 550 -19.67 0.05 -22.99
CA VAL A 550 -20.72 -0.14 -21.99
C VAL A 550 -21.75 0.99 -22.03
N PRO A 551 -23.05 0.74 -21.79
CA PRO A 551 -24.02 1.81 -21.57
C PRO A 551 -23.62 2.65 -20.35
N VAL A 552 -23.76 3.97 -20.45
CA VAL A 552 -23.47 4.90 -19.34
C VAL A 552 -24.72 5.69 -18.99
N ALA A 553 -25.05 5.73 -17.70
CA ALA A 553 -26.18 6.52 -17.21
C ALA A 553 -25.91 8.02 -17.41
N PRO A 554 -26.90 8.83 -17.85
CA PRO A 554 -26.74 10.28 -17.93
C PRO A 554 -26.31 10.93 -16.61
N SER A 555 -26.77 10.36 -15.50
CA SER A 555 -26.40 10.71 -14.12
C SER A 555 -25.35 9.73 -13.56
N LEU A 556 -24.23 9.52 -14.26
CA LEU A 556 -23.16 8.61 -13.81
C LEU A 556 -22.63 9.01 -12.42
N ILE A 557 -22.39 10.30 -12.22
CA ILE A 557 -22.03 10.90 -10.94
C ILE A 557 -23.33 11.24 -10.19
N GLY A 558 -23.53 10.57 -9.06
CA GLY A 558 -24.51 10.92 -8.03
C GLY A 558 -23.82 11.45 -6.77
N PHE A 559 -24.62 11.86 -5.79
CA PHE A 559 -24.13 12.38 -4.51
C PHE A 559 -24.65 11.54 -3.35
N SER A 560 -23.75 11.13 -2.46
CA SER A 560 -24.05 10.49 -1.18
C SER A 560 -23.94 11.54 -0.08
N LEU A 561 -24.98 11.76 0.73
CA LEU A 561 -25.03 12.81 1.75
C LEU A 561 -25.27 12.20 3.13
N GLU A 562 -24.61 12.75 4.15
CA GLU A 562 -24.96 12.50 5.55
C GLU A 562 -26.41 12.92 5.86
N GLN A 563 -27.13 12.13 6.66
CA GLN A 563 -28.48 12.42 7.15
C GLN A 563 -28.51 13.64 8.09
N ASP A 564 -27.56 13.75 9.02
CA ASP A 564 -27.60 14.72 10.11
C ASP A 564 -27.89 16.17 9.66
N ARG A 565 -27.30 16.59 8.55
CA ARG A 565 -27.41 17.93 7.97
C ARG A 565 -28.10 17.95 6.61
N TRP A 566 -28.81 16.90 6.23
CA TRP A 566 -29.57 16.86 4.97
C TRP A 566 -30.46 18.11 4.76
N THR A 567 -31.06 18.64 5.83
CA THR A 567 -31.89 19.85 5.73
C THR A 567 -31.10 21.14 5.48
N ASP A 568 -29.80 21.17 5.73
CA ASP A 568 -28.92 22.29 5.33
C ASP A 568 -28.66 22.26 3.81
N TRP A 569 -28.62 21.07 3.23
CA TRP A 569 -28.46 20.85 1.80
C TRP A 569 -29.69 21.29 1.01
N VAL A 570 -30.85 20.70 1.31
CA VAL A 570 -32.08 20.91 0.51
C VAL A 570 -32.95 22.06 1.04
N GLY A 571 -32.81 22.38 2.33
CA GLY A 571 -33.65 23.34 3.05
C GLY A 571 -34.84 22.69 3.76
N LEU A 572 -35.16 23.12 4.99
CA LEU A 572 -36.30 22.58 5.76
C LEU A 572 -37.63 23.31 5.47
N ASN A 573 -37.62 24.63 5.63
CA ASN A 573 -38.79 25.49 5.48
C ASN A 573 -38.85 26.18 4.10
N SER A 574 -37.70 26.37 3.48
CA SER A 574 -37.55 26.95 2.15
C SER A 574 -36.41 26.27 1.43
N ARG A 575 -36.56 26.06 0.11
CA ARG A 575 -35.54 25.48 -0.75
C ARG A 575 -34.20 26.21 -0.63
N ASN A 576 -33.12 25.44 -0.51
CA ASN A 576 -31.76 25.95 -0.74
C ASN A 576 -31.57 26.21 -2.25
N GLN A 577 -31.63 27.48 -2.65
CA GLN A 577 -31.57 27.84 -4.07
C GLN A 577 -30.20 27.59 -4.69
N PHE A 578 -29.11 27.70 -3.91
CA PHE A 578 -27.76 27.42 -4.40
C PHE A 578 -27.63 25.94 -4.78
N PHE A 579 -27.97 25.04 -3.86
CA PHE A 579 -27.93 23.60 -4.13
C PHE A 579 -28.81 23.21 -5.32
N PHE A 580 -30.03 23.76 -5.39
CA PHE A 580 -30.92 23.54 -6.54
C PHE A 580 -30.30 23.97 -7.88
N ASN A 581 -29.70 25.16 -7.95
CA ASN A 581 -29.06 25.68 -9.16
C ASN A 581 -27.87 24.82 -9.59
N VAL A 582 -27.08 24.34 -8.62
CA VAL A 582 -25.93 23.47 -8.89
C VAL A 582 -26.40 22.15 -9.52
N LEU A 583 -27.42 21.51 -8.97
CA LEU A 583 -28.01 20.31 -9.59
C LEU A 583 -28.67 20.59 -10.95
N GLU A 584 -29.24 21.79 -11.14
CA GLU A 584 -29.85 22.23 -12.41
C GLU A 584 -28.82 22.27 -13.54
N ASN A 585 -27.61 22.76 -13.30
CA ASN A 585 -26.54 22.74 -14.32
C ASN A 585 -26.26 21.32 -14.84
N LEU A 586 -26.18 20.33 -13.92
CA LEU A 586 -25.90 18.93 -14.28
C LEU A 586 -27.06 18.32 -15.08
N LYS A 587 -28.30 18.63 -14.69
CA LYS A 587 -29.50 18.22 -15.43
C LYS A 587 -29.55 18.83 -16.81
N ASP A 588 -29.18 20.10 -16.98
CA ASP A 588 -29.23 20.77 -18.28
C ASP A 588 -28.22 20.16 -19.27
N LEU A 589 -27.08 19.66 -18.78
CA LEU A 589 -26.07 18.98 -19.59
C LEU A 589 -26.42 17.52 -19.91
N SER A 590 -26.88 16.76 -18.91
CA SER A 590 -27.13 15.32 -19.02
C SER A 590 -28.60 14.96 -19.33
N GLY A 591 -29.51 15.93 -19.34
CA GLY A 591 -30.94 15.72 -19.48
C GLY A 591 -31.63 15.09 -18.27
N LYS A 592 -30.90 14.71 -17.21
CA LYS A 592 -31.42 14.07 -16.00
C LYS A 592 -30.80 14.66 -14.73
N PRO A 593 -31.56 14.84 -13.65
CA PRO A 593 -30.97 15.22 -12.37
C PRO A 593 -30.01 14.13 -11.88
N PRO A 594 -28.95 14.49 -11.12
CA PRO A 594 -28.13 13.50 -10.44
C PRO A 594 -28.94 12.72 -9.41
N PHE A 595 -28.54 11.49 -9.15
CA PHE A 595 -29.12 10.65 -8.10
C PHE A 595 -28.59 11.11 -6.74
N ILE A 596 -29.44 11.04 -5.71
CA ILE A 596 -29.09 11.43 -4.35
C ILE A 596 -29.27 10.21 -3.42
N ARG A 597 -28.20 9.79 -2.75
CA ARG A 597 -28.21 8.81 -1.66
C ARG A 597 -28.09 9.56 -0.34
N ILE A 598 -29.01 9.36 0.60
CA ILE A 598 -29.03 10.04 1.90
C ILE A 598 -28.86 8.95 2.96
N GLY A 599 -27.73 8.93 3.65
CA GLY A 599 -27.32 7.81 4.50
C GLY A 599 -26.04 8.12 5.27
N ALA A 600 -25.01 7.30 5.03
CA ALA A 600 -23.68 7.38 5.64
C ALA A 600 -23.69 7.20 7.17
N ASN A 601 -22.65 7.60 7.88
CA ASN A 601 -22.51 7.25 9.31
C ASN A 601 -23.65 7.78 10.17
N SER A 602 -24.20 8.95 9.81
CA SER A 602 -25.31 9.56 10.53
C SER A 602 -26.65 8.82 10.37
N GLU A 603 -26.81 7.95 9.36
CA GLU A 603 -27.95 7.05 9.24
C GLU A 603 -28.13 6.19 10.50
N ASP A 604 -27.03 5.60 10.96
CA ASP A 604 -27.03 4.70 12.12
C ASP A 604 -27.15 5.43 13.46
N HIS A 605 -27.28 6.76 13.44
CA HIS A 605 -27.58 7.61 14.59
C HIS A 605 -28.95 8.31 14.51
N THR A 606 -29.68 8.14 13.41
CA THR A 606 -30.97 8.78 13.16
C THR A 606 -32.10 8.00 13.81
N ASN A 607 -33.06 8.72 14.40
CA ASN A 607 -34.28 8.15 14.96
C ASN A 607 -35.48 9.04 14.61
N TYR A 608 -36.62 8.42 14.31
CA TYR A 608 -37.85 9.15 14.04
C TYR A 608 -38.71 9.34 15.30
N ASN A 609 -39.21 10.56 15.49
CA ASN A 609 -40.26 10.89 16.44
C ASN A 609 -41.23 11.91 15.83
N PRO A 610 -42.53 11.56 15.67
CA PRO A 610 -43.51 12.43 15.01
C PRO A 610 -43.80 13.74 15.76
N SER A 611 -43.40 13.85 17.03
CA SER A 611 -43.59 15.07 17.83
C SER A 611 -42.50 16.12 17.57
N ILE A 612 -41.45 15.76 16.85
CA ILE A 612 -40.34 16.65 16.50
C ILE A 612 -40.72 17.47 15.27
N VAL A 613 -40.58 18.79 15.37
CA VAL A 613 -40.86 19.72 14.26
C VAL A 613 -39.56 20.11 13.56
N ASP A 614 -38.55 20.47 14.34
CA ASP A 614 -37.19 20.78 13.85
C ASP A 614 -36.22 19.66 14.27
N PRO A 615 -35.33 19.19 13.37
CA PRO A 615 -34.33 18.18 13.69
C PRO A 615 -33.54 18.51 14.96
N GLN A 616 -33.42 17.54 15.86
CA GLN A 616 -32.61 17.64 17.06
C GLN A 616 -31.28 16.93 16.82
N LEU A 617 -30.20 17.71 16.78
CA LEU A 617 -28.86 17.25 16.40
C LEU A 617 -27.89 17.50 17.54
N VAL A 618 -27.09 16.50 17.89
CA VAL A 618 -25.98 16.63 18.85
C VAL A 618 -24.67 16.36 18.12
N PHE A 619 -23.83 17.38 18.06
CA PHE A 619 -22.52 17.30 17.42
C PHE A 619 -21.42 17.18 18.48
N PRO A 620 -20.39 16.35 18.24
CA PRO A 620 -19.12 16.45 18.95
C PRO A 620 -18.46 17.81 18.77
N ASP A 621 -17.48 18.10 19.62
CA ASP A 621 -16.61 19.25 19.40
C ASP A 621 -15.77 19.06 18.13
N PRO A 622 -15.61 20.12 17.32
CA PRO A 622 -14.65 20.12 16.24
C PRO A 622 -13.22 19.72 16.61
N THR A 623 -12.55 19.05 15.67
CA THR A 623 -11.11 18.78 15.75
C THR A 623 -10.39 19.31 14.52
N THR A 624 -9.05 19.30 14.55
CA THR A 624 -8.23 19.72 13.41
C THR A 624 -8.38 18.80 12.20
N THR A 625 -8.63 17.50 12.41
CA THR A 625 -8.81 16.51 11.34
C THR A 625 -10.25 16.44 10.85
N VAL A 626 -11.19 16.59 11.77
CA VAL A 626 -12.64 16.59 11.55
C VAL A 626 -13.20 17.94 11.98
N PRO A 627 -13.08 19.00 11.15
CA PRO A 627 -13.60 20.29 11.53
C PRO A 627 -15.10 20.21 11.74
N TYR A 628 -15.89 19.73 10.79
CA TYR A 628 -17.34 19.68 10.91
C TYR A 628 -17.79 18.25 11.19
N PRO A 629 -17.78 17.79 12.46
CA PRO A 629 -18.15 16.41 12.77
C PRO A 629 -19.61 16.15 12.45
N GLU A 630 -19.90 14.91 12.12
CA GLU A 630 -21.24 14.36 12.02
C GLU A 630 -21.91 14.32 13.40
N ALA A 631 -23.24 14.39 13.42
CA ALA A 631 -24.00 14.26 14.64
C ALA A 631 -23.93 12.82 15.21
N THR A 632 -23.79 12.72 16.52
CA THR A 632 -23.82 11.44 17.27
C THR A 632 -25.20 11.10 17.78
N THR A 633 -26.15 12.03 17.71
CA THR A 633 -27.56 11.80 18.02
C THR A 633 -28.42 12.68 17.14
N ILE A 634 -29.36 12.05 16.44
CA ILE A 634 -30.24 12.72 15.48
C ILE A 634 -31.66 12.23 15.75
N VAL A 635 -32.56 13.16 16.07
CA VAL A 635 -33.99 12.87 16.20
C VAL A 635 -34.77 13.78 15.26
N VAL A 636 -35.54 13.17 14.36
CA VAL A 636 -36.23 13.87 13.27
C VAL A 636 -37.72 13.57 13.26
N GLY A 637 -38.51 14.49 12.70
CA GLY A 637 -39.94 14.32 12.47
C GLY A 637 -40.29 14.33 10.98
N ASP A 638 -41.59 14.44 10.66
CA ASP A 638 -42.07 14.36 9.28
C ASP A 638 -41.47 15.42 8.35
N ALA A 639 -41.32 16.66 8.83
CA ALA A 639 -40.83 17.79 8.03
C ALA A 639 -39.42 17.56 7.45
N TYR A 640 -38.59 16.79 8.15
CA TYR A 640 -37.23 16.42 7.72
C TYR A 640 -37.26 15.58 6.43
N TYR A 641 -38.10 14.54 6.36
CA TYR A 641 -38.25 13.71 5.17
C TYR A 641 -39.02 14.44 4.06
N GLU A 642 -40.03 15.24 4.42
CA GLU A 642 -40.77 16.05 3.45
C GLU A 642 -39.91 17.14 2.78
N ALA A 643 -38.77 17.50 3.36
CA ALA A 643 -37.81 18.45 2.79
C ALA A 643 -37.34 18.04 1.38
N ALA A 644 -37.38 16.74 1.05
CA ALA A 644 -37.10 16.24 -0.29
C ALA A 644 -37.96 16.88 -1.39
N ARG A 645 -39.12 17.47 -1.07
CA ARG A 645 -39.93 18.27 -2.01
C ARG A 645 -39.18 19.44 -2.66
N PHE A 646 -38.08 19.88 -2.04
CA PHE A 646 -37.26 20.98 -2.52
C PHE A 646 -36.13 20.55 -3.46
N LEU A 647 -35.94 19.23 -3.68
CA LEU A 647 -35.04 18.73 -4.70
C LEU A 647 -35.47 19.13 -6.11
N LEU A 648 -34.55 18.96 -7.06
CA LEU A 648 -34.82 19.17 -8.47
C LEU A 648 -35.93 18.19 -8.94
N PRO A 649 -36.86 18.61 -9.82
CA PRO A 649 -37.91 17.72 -10.30
C PRO A 649 -37.33 16.50 -11.02
N ASN A 650 -37.96 15.34 -10.79
CA ASN A 650 -37.54 14.01 -11.28
C ASN A 650 -36.25 13.47 -10.66
N THR A 651 -35.77 14.02 -9.54
CA THR A 651 -34.64 13.44 -8.81
C THR A 651 -35.00 12.05 -8.27
N HIS A 652 -34.07 11.13 -8.43
CA HIS A 652 -34.11 9.78 -7.87
C HIS A 652 -33.36 9.74 -6.54
N VAL A 653 -33.98 9.17 -5.52
CA VAL A 653 -33.49 9.18 -4.13
C VAL A 653 -33.38 7.76 -3.58
N VAL A 654 -32.27 7.50 -2.90
CA VAL A 654 -32.07 6.36 -1.99
C VAL A 654 -31.99 6.92 -0.58
N TRP A 655 -32.70 6.31 0.37
CA TRP A 655 -32.71 6.79 1.75
C TRP A 655 -32.41 5.66 2.74
N GLY A 656 -31.41 5.89 3.58
CA GLY A 656 -30.97 5.00 4.65
C GLY A 656 -31.90 4.93 5.87
N VAL A 657 -31.92 3.80 6.56
CA VAL A 657 -32.61 3.62 7.85
C VAL A 657 -31.70 2.99 8.89
N ASN A 658 -31.81 3.46 10.13
CA ASN A 658 -30.90 3.09 11.20
C ASN A 658 -30.85 1.57 11.47
N PHE A 659 -29.70 0.97 11.20
CA PHE A 659 -29.43 -0.45 11.45
C PHE A 659 -28.40 -0.65 12.56
N GLY A 660 -27.47 0.30 12.71
CA GLY A 660 -26.38 0.30 13.68
C GLY A 660 -26.86 0.24 15.13
N GLN A 661 -27.99 0.88 15.49
CA GLN A 661 -28.56 0.76 16.84
C GLN A 661 -29.22 -0.59 17.13
N ASN A 662 -29.35 -1.46 16.12
CA ASN A 662 -30.06 -2.75 16.21
C ASN A 662 -31.50 -2.62 16.75
N ASN A 663 -32.15 -1.49 16.47
CA ASN A 663 -33.51 -1.22 16.92
C ASN A 663 -34.50 -1.32 15.75
N LEU A 664 -35.06 -2.52 15.59
CA LEU A 664 -36.01 -2.81 14.53
C LEU A 664 -37.24 -1.88 14.55
N THR A 665 -37.68 -1.44 15.73
CA THR A 665 -38.85 -0.55 15.82
C THR A 665 -38.50 0.84 15.29
N ALA A 666 -37.34 1.38 15.63
CA ALA A 666 -36.86 2.67 15.13
C ALA A 666 -36.75 2.66 13.60
N ALA A 667 -36.04 1.69 13.03
CA ALA A 667 -35.88 1.54 11.58
C ALA A 667 -37.22 1.46 10.84
N ASN A 668 -38.20 0.72 11.39
CA ASN A 668 -39.54 0.64 10.81
C ASN A 668 -40.30 1.97 10.86
N LEU A 669 -40.16 2.74 11.94
CA LEU A 669 -40.80 4.04 12.07
C LEU A 669 -40.20 5.06 11.08
N GLU A 670 -38.87 5.06 10.93
CA GLU A 670 -38.18 5.86 9.92
C GLU A 670 -38.62 5.49 8.51
N ALA A 671 -38.61 4.20 8.17
CA ALA A 671 -39.04 3.72 6.85
C ALA A 671 -40.47 4.17 6.51
N ARG A 672 -41.40 4.10 7.47
CA ARG A 672 -42.77 4.57 7.31
C ARG A 672 -42.84 6.08 7.07
N ALA A 673 -42.05 6.86 7.80
CA ALA A 673 -42.00 8.31 7.65
C ALA A 673 -41.44 8.71 6.28
N ILE A 674 -40.37 8.05 5.82
CA ILE A 674 -39.80 8.23 4.48
C ILE A 674 -40.85 7.96 3.41
N VAL A 675 -41.49 6.78 3.40
CA VAL A 675 -42.50 6.45 2.38
C VAL A 675 -43.72 7.37 2.46
N LYS A 676 -44.14 7.78 3.66
CA LYS A 676 -45.20 8.78 3.84
C LYS A 676 -44.84 10.11 3.16
N ALA A 677 -43.62 10.60 3.35
CA ALA A 677 -43.15 11.84 2.73
C ALA A 677 -43.17 11.73 1.19
N PHE A 678 -42.60 10.67 0.61
CA PHE A 678 -42.59 10.47 -0.85
C PHE A 678 -43.97 10.16 -1.43
N ALA A 679 -44.91 9.68 -0.61
CA ALA A 679 -46.30 9.53 -1.01
C ALA A 679 -47.07 10.85 -1.09
N SER A 680 -46.55 11.94 -0.49
CA SER A 680 -47.18 13.25 -0.45
C SER A 680 -47.35 13.88 -1.84
N SER A 681 -48.38 14.71 -2.00
CA SER A 681 -48.61 15.43 -3.25
C SER A 681 -47.47 16.39 -3.59
N ALA A 682 -46.82 16.98 -2.58
CA ALA A 682 -45.70 17.90 -2.79
C ALA A 682 -44.55 17.22 -3.52
N ILE A 683 -44.11 16.04 -3.06
CA ILE A 683 -43.00 15.30 -3.69
C ILE A 683 -43.45 14.68 -5.03
N LYS A 684 -44.62 14.02 -5.05
CA LYS A 684 -45.13 13.38 -6.28
C LYS A 684 -45.33 14.36 -7.43
N SER A 685 -45.80 15.58 -7.15
CA SER A 685 -46.03 16.58 -8.20
C SER A 685 -44.73 17.03 -8.89
N GLN A 686 -43.58 16.90 -8.22
CA GLN A 686 -42.26 17.16 -8.80
C GLN A 686 -41.68 15.93 -9.53
N GLY A 687 -42.35 14.78 -9.50
CA GLY A 687 -41.85 13.54 -10.08
C GLY A 687 -40.64 12.95 -9.34
N ILE A 688 -40.34 13.40 -8.13
CA ILE A 688 -39.23 12.88 -7.32
C ILE A 688 -39.59 11.47 -6.85
N VAL A 689 -38.64 10.54 -6.97
CA VAL A 689 -38.87 9.10 -6.75
C VAL A 689 -37.98 8.59 -5.63
N LEU A 690 -38.58 7.81 -4.72
CA LEU A 690 -37.83 6.95 -3.80
C LEU A 690 -37.56 5.62 -4.49
N ASP A 691 -36.35 5.45 -4.99
CA ASP A 691 -35.93 4.23 -5.68
C ASP A 691 -35.67 3.10 -4.70
N ALA A 692 -35.02 3.40 -3.58
CA ALA A 692 -34.71 2.38 -2.59
C ALA A 692 -34.64 2.90 -1.16
N VAL A 693 -34.87 1.98 -0.23
CA VAL A 693 -34.44 2.11 1.16
C VAL A 693 -33.12 1.35 1.31
N GLU A 694 -32.11 1.99 1.90
CA GLU A 694 -30.86 1.33 2.30
C GLU A 694 -30.97 0.99 3.79
N ILE A 695 -30.45 -0.17 4.22
CA ILE A 695 -30.55 -0.62 5.62
C ILE A 695 -29.13 -0.74 6.18
N GLY A 696 -28.70 0.30 6.88
CA GLY A 696 -27.41 0.39 7.54
C GLY A 696 -26.28 0.86 6.64
N ASN A 697 -25.24 1.36 7.30
CA ASN A 697 -24.04 1.88 6.65
C ASN A 697 -22.79 1.16 7.17
N GLU A 698 -21.94 0.65 6.28
CA GLU A 698 -20.65 0.03 6.62
C GLU A 698 -20.72 -1.00 7.76
N PRO A 699 -21.64 -2.00 7.70
CA PRO A 699 -21.83 -2.98 8.76
C PRO A 699 -20.59 -3.87 8.99
N ASP A 700 -19.66 -3.93 8.04
CA ASP A 700 -18.34 -4.55 8.19
C ASP A 700 -17.45 -3.84 9.23
N LEU A 701 -17.74 -2.57 9.53
CA LEU A 701 -17.05 -1.79 10.56
C LEU A 701 -17.75 -1.82 11.93
N TYR A 702 -18.92 -2.45 12.07
CA TYR A 702 -19.71 -2.41 13.30
C TYR A 702 -19.02 -2.99 14.53
N SER A 703 -18.13 -3.96 14.33
CA SER A 703 -17.31 -4.50 15.42
C SER A 703 -16.27 -3.52 15.96
N GLY A 704 -15.90 -2.51 15.16
CA GLY A 704 -14.88 -1.50 15.47
C GLY A 704 -15.44 -0.16 15.95
N ASN A 705 -16.69 0.17 15.64
CA ASN A 705 -17.33 1.44 16.04
C ASN A 705 -18.33 1.29 17.20
N GLY A 706 -18.55 0.07 17.71
CA GLY A 706 -19.37 -0.19 18.89
C GLY A 706 -20.85 -0.46 18.62
N HIS A 707 -21.29 -0.46 17.35
CA HIS A 707 -22.66 -0.87 16.99
C HIS A 707 -22.91 -2.36 17.21
N ARG A 708 -21.88 -3.20 17.11
CA ARG A 708 -21.95 -4.64 17.41
C ARG A 708 -20.75 -5.08 18.26
N PRO A 709 -20.85 -6.21 18.98
CA PRO A 709 -19.73 -6.79 19.70
C PRO A 709 -18.52 -7.14 18.81
N SER A 710 -17.35 -7.28 19.41
CA SER A 710 -16.16 -7.78 18.71
C SER A 710 -16.41 -9.18 18.13
N GLY A 711 -15.95 -9.40 16.89
CA GLY A 711 -16.19 -10.64 16.15
C GLY A 711 -17.51 -10.70 15.38
N TYR A 712 -18.19 -9.57 15.16
CA TYR A 712 -19.34 -9.49 14.25
C TYR A 712 -18.99 -10.00 12.84
N THR A 713 -19.82 -10.88 12.27
CA THR A 713 -19.55 -11.54 10.98
C THR A 713 -20.58 -11.23 9.92
N SER A 714 -20.20 -11.45 8.65
CA SER A 714 -21.10 -11.38 7.49
C SER A 714 -22.34 -12.28 7.64
N ALA A 715 -22.20 -13.48 8.20
CA ALA A 715 -23.34 -14.37 8.42
C ALA A 715 -24.32 -13.81 9.48
N GLN A 716 -23.81 -13.12 10.51
CA GLN A 716 -24.65 -12.42 11.48
C GLN A 716 -25.34 -11.22 10.83
N TYR A 717 -24.62 -10.45 10.01
CA TYR A 717 -25.18 -9.39 9.18
C TYR A 717 -26.31 -9.90 8.31
N VAL A 718 -26.14 -10.98 7.55
CA VAL A 718 -27.19 -11.55 6.68
C VAL A 718 -28.44 -11.87 7.48
N LYS A 719 -28.30 -12.49 8.65
CA LYS A 719 -29.43 -12.84 9.53
C LYS A 719 -30.17 -11.61 10.07
N GLU A 720 -29.42 -10.60 10.53
CA GLU A 720 -29.99 -9.37 11.07
C GLU A 720 -30.64 -8.54 9.95
N TRP A 721 -29.94 -8.37 8.83
CA TRP A 721 -30.40 -7.60 7.68
C TRP A 721 -31.70 -8.17 7.11
N THR A 722 -31.81 -9.49 6.91
CA THR A 722 -33.06 -10.09 6.40
C THR A 722 -34.22 -9.94 7.39
N THR A 723 -33.93 -9.94 8.71
CA THR A 723 -34.94 -9.64 9.74
C THR A 723 -35.45 -8.21 9.61
N PHE A 724 -34.55 -7.24 9.42
CA PHE A 724 -34.92 -5.83 9.19
C PHE A 724 -35.69 -5.68 7.87
N ALA A 725 -35.15 -6.21 6.78
CA ALA A 725 -35.76 -6.15 5.45
C ALA A 725 -37.17 -6.76 5.42
N ALA A 726 -37.40 -7.89 6.10
CA ALA A 726 -38.73 -8.51 6.20
C ALA A 726 -39.75 -7.60 6.90
N ASN A 727 -39.37 -6.99 8.01
CA ASN A 727 -40.28 -6.12 8.75
C ASN A 727 -40.51 -4.80 8.03
N ILE A 728 -39.46 -4.20 7.48
CA ILE A 728 -39.54 -2.94 6.74
C ILE A 728 -40.39 -3.14 5.47
N SER A 729 -40.12 -4.19 4.69
CA SER A 729 -40.89 -4.48 3.47
C SER A 729 -42.38 -4.70 3.77
N ALA A 730 -42.71 -5.42 4.86
CA ALA A 730 -44.08 -5.56 5.33
C ALA A 730 -44.69 -4.23 5.82
N ALA A 731 -43.90 -3.38 6.46
CA ALA A 731 -44.34 -2.11 7.02
C ALA A 731 -44.69 -1.08 5.95
N ILE A 732 -43.92 -1.01 4.87
CA ILE A 732 -44.03 0.03 3.84
C ILE A 732 -44.43 -0.49 2.45
N GLY A 733 -44.63 -1.81 2.31
CA GLY A 733 -45.16 -2.43 1.09
C GLY A 733 -44.16 -2.65 -0.03
N ILE A 734 -42.89 -2.93 0.28
CA ILE A 734 -41.91 -3.33 -0.75
C ILE A 734 -42.22 -4.77 -1.17
N THR A 735 -42.46 -4.96 -2.47
CA THR A 735 -42.82 -6.25 -3.08
C THR A 735 -42.05 -6.44 -4.38
N PRO A 736 -42.05 -7.63 -5.01
CA PRO A 736 -41.39 -7.81 -6.30
C PRO A 736 -41.91 -6.84 -7.39
N SER A 737 -43.15 -6.38 -7.31
CA SER A 737 -43.75 -5.41 -8.25
C SER A 737 -43.70 -3.95 -7.79
N SER A 738 -43.24 -3.63 -6.58
CA SER A 738 -43.10 -2.23 -6.16
C SER A 738 -41.98 -1.53 -6.93
N SER A 739 -42.13 -0.23 -7.15
CA SER A 739 -41.07 0.61 -7.73
C SER A 739 -39.92 0.80 -6.74
N THR A 740 -40.23 1.07 -5.48
CA THR A 740 -39.24 1.16 -4.40
C THR A 740 -38.71 -0.23 -4.03
N LYS A 741 -37.40 -0.35 -3.87
CA LYS A 741 -36.64 -1.58 -3.60
C LYS A 741 -35.70 -1.41 -2.39
N PHE A 742 -34.83 -2.39 -2.16
CA PHE A 742 -33.71 -2.25 -1.22
C PHE A 742 -32.37 -2.02 -1.92
N TRP A 743 -31.53 -1.23 -1.27
CA TRP A 743 -30.09 -1.27 -1.42
C TRP A 743 -29.49 -2.07 -0.25
N GLY A 744 -28.48 -2.89 -0.54
CA GLY A 744 -27.87 -3.78 0.46
C GLY A 744 -26.34 -3.78 0.42
N ALA A 745 -25.76 -4.46 1.41
CA ALA A 745 -24.34 -4.51 1.75
C ALA A 745 -23.80 -3.19 2.30
N SER A 746 -23.62 -2.17 1.44
CA SER A 746 -23.07 -0.85 1.78
C SER A 746 -21.77 -0.96 2.58
N PHE A 747 -20.90 -1.91 2.19
CA PHE A 747 -19.67 -2.24 2.92
C PHE A 747 -18.56 -1.24 2.67
N ALA A 748 -17.74 -0.94 3.69
CA ALA A 748 -16.54 -0.12 3.59
C ALA A 748 -15.40 -0.83 2.85
N GLY A 749 -15.25 -2.13 3.10
CA GLY A 749 -14.30 -3.01 2.44
C GLY A 749 -14.95 -4.20 1.76
N SER A 750 -14.13 -5.05 1.12
CA SER A 750 -14.57 -6.32 0.57
C SER A 750 -13.50 -7.39 0.71
N SER A 751 -13.90 -8.59 1.11
CA SER A 751 -13.02 -9.77 1.17
C SER A 751 -12.78 -10.41 -0.20
N HIS A 752 -13.56 -10.04 -1.22
CA HIS A 752 -13.56 -10.62 -2.57
C HIS A 752 -13.65 -12.16 -2.60
N SER A 753 -14.20 -12.77 -1.55
CA SER A 753 -14.21 -14.22 -1.35
C SER A 753 -15.54 -14.69 -0.78
N THR A 754 -15.77 -16.00 -0.73
CA THR A 754 -17.01 -16.58 -0.21
C THR A 754 -17.11 -16.58 1.32
N SER A 755 -16.19 -15.91 2.03
CA SER A 755 -16.21 -15.69 3.48
C SER A 755 -15.82 -14.26 3.83
N GLY A 756 -16.27 -13.75 4.98
CA GLY A 756 -16.07 -12.36 5.39
C GLY A 756 -17.06 -11.40 4.71
N PHE A 757 -16.87 -10.09 4.85
CA PHE A 757 -17.78 -9.12 4.23
C PHE A 757 -17.45 -8.92 2.75
N SER A 758 -18.30 -9.43 1.87
CA SER A 758 -18.28 -9.22 0.41
C SER A 758 -19.60 -9.69 -0.20
N PRO A 759 -19.95 -9.28 -1.43
CA PRO A 759 -21.15 -9.79 -2.10
C PRO A 759 -21.15 -11.32 -2.28
N GLN A 760 -20.00 -11.91 -2.59
CA GLN A 760 -19.83 -13.36 -2.77
C GLN A 760 -20.15 -14.10 -1.48
N ALA A 761 -19.65 -13.61 -0.34
CA ALA A 761 -19.87 -14.21 0.96
C ALA A 761 -21.33 -14.11 1.39
N ILE A 762 -21.95 -12.92 1.35
CA ILE A 762 -23.34 -12.76 1.81
C ILE A 762 -24.32 -13.54 0.93
N PHE A 763 -24.05 -13.68 -0.37
CA PHE A 763 -24.84 -14.57 -1.23
C PHE A 763 -24.65 -16.05 -0.86
N ASN A 764 -23.42 -16.47 -0.58
CA ASN A 764 -23.10 -17.83 -0.12
C ASN A 764 -23.73 -18.15 1.24
N GLU A 765 -23.81 -17.16 2.12
CA GLU A 765 -24.45 -17.24 3.44
C GLU A 765 -25.98 -17.17 3.38
N GLY A 766 -26.53 -16.98 2.19
CA GLY A 766 -27.96 -17.14 1.92
C GLY A 766 -28.78 -15.86 1.94
N LEU A 767 -28.16 -14.68 1.77
CA LEU A 767 -28.90 -13.41 1.64
C LEU A 767 -30.01 -13.49 0.57
N LEU A 768 -29.70 -14.09 -0.59
CA LEU A 768 -30.66 -14.26 -1.69
C LEU A 768 -31.51 -15.53 -1.57
N ASN A 769 -31.31 -16.36 -0.53
CA ASN A 769 -32.20 -17.49 -0.25
C ASN A 769 -33.43 -17.03 0.56
N ASP A 770 -33.33 -15.88 1.23
CA ASP A 770 -34.46 -15.24 1.89
C ASP A 770 -35.33 -14.51 0.85
N PRO A 771 -36.68 -14.61 0.91
CA PRO A 771 -37.57 -13.90 -0.01
C PRO A 771 -37.33 -12.38 -0.08
N THR A 772 -36.86 -11.77 1.01
CA THR A 772 -36.57 -10.33 1.07
C THR A 772 -35.27 -9.97 0.37
N GLY A 773 -34.33 -10.90 0.26
CA GLY A 773 -33.13 -10.73 -0.56
C GLY A 773 -33.44 -10.50 -2.04
N HIS A 774 -34.53 -11.07 -2.55
CA HIS A 774 -35.02 -10.81 -3.91
C HIS A 774 -35.64 -9.42 -4.11
N LEU A 775 -35.79 -8.63 -3.04
CA LEU A 775 -36.24 -7.24 -3.10
C LEU A 775 -35.08 -6.25 -3.22
N ILE A 776 -33.83 -6.74 -3.17
CA ILE A 776 -32.63 -5.94 -3.44
C ILE A 776 -32.54 -5.65 -4.94
N SER A 777 -32.52 -4.38 -5.32
CA SER A 777 -32.26 -3.97 -6.71
C SER A 777 -30.79 -3.66 -6.96
N THR A 778 -30.05 -3.31 -5.91
CA THR A 778 -28.68 -2.80 -6.02
C THR A 778 -27.86 -3.23 -4.81
N ILE A 779 -26.63 -3.67 -5.06
CA ILE A 779 -25.59 -3.80 -4.05
C ILE A 779 -24.71 -2.55 -4.09
N SER A 780 -24.59 -1.91 -2.93
CA SER A 780 -23.76 -0.73 -2.71
C SER A 780 -22.41 -1.17 -2.15
N GLN A 781 -21.32 -0.71 -2.77
CA GLN A 781 -19.96 -0.82 -2.25
C GLN A 781 -19.42 0.57 -1.95
N HIS A 782 -18.70 0.73 -0.85
CA HIS A 782 -17.99 1.96 -0.55
C HIS A 782 -16.51 1.83 -0.86
N HIS A 783 -15.87 2.96 -1.18
CA HIS A 783 -14.42 2.97 -1.38
C HIS A 783 -13.83 4.38 -1.24
N TYR A 784 -12.70 4.50 -0.55
CA TYR A 784 -11.88 5.72 -0.53
C TYR A 784 -10.44 5.36 -0.89
N SER A 785 -9.78 6.20 -1.70
CA SER A 785 -8.39 5.95 -2.16
C SER A 785 -7.35 6.06 -1.02
N GLY A 786 -7.77 6.56 0.14
CA GLY A 786 -6.97 6.62 1.35
C GLY A 786 -7.79 7.11 2.54
N SER A 787 -7.13 7.45 3.65
CA SER A 787 -7.78 7.92 4.87
C SER A 787 -7.03 9.08 5.51
N PHE A 788 -7.77 10.10 5.96
CA PHE A 788 -7.23 11.23 6.75
C PHE A 788 -7.64 11.15 8.24
N CYS A 789 -8.19 10.03 8.71
CA CYS A 789 -8.72 9.91 10.08
C CYS A 789 -7.66 10.20 11.16
N SER A 790 -6.39 9.87 10.90
CA SER A 790 -5.26 10.13 11.80
C SER A 790 -4.58 11.49 11.59
N GLY A 791 -5.07 12.31 10.64
CA GLY A 791 -4.45 13.57 10.25
C GLY A 791 -3.17 13.43 9.41
N SER A 792 -2.85 12.21 8.96
CA SER A 792 -1.69 11.96 8.10
C SER A 792 -1.97 12.44 6.68
N GLY A 793 -1.18 13.41 6.20
CA GLY A 793 -1.30 13.94 4.85
C GLY A 793 -0.99 12.89 3.77
N ALA A 794 -1.50 13.13 2.56
CA ALA A 794 -1.14 12.41 1.35
C ALA A 794 -0.62 13.40 0.31
N LEU A 795 -0.02 12.87 -0.76
CA LEU A 795 0.44 13.68 -1.88
C LEU A 795 -0.64 13.68 -2.97
N LEU A 796 -0.98 14.87 -3.47
CA LEU A 796 -2.01 15.04 -4.50
C LEU A 796 -1.66 14.25 -5.78
N GLN A 797 -0.40 14.30 -6.17
CA GLN A 797 0.14 13.62 -7.33
C GLN A 797 -0.01 12.09 -7.26
N ASP A 798 0.03 11.49 -6.07
CA ASP A 798 -0.17 10.04 -5.90
C ASP A 798 -1.64 9.65 -6.10
N LEU A 799 -2.57 10.50 -5.64
CA LEU A 799 -4.01 10.33 -5.88
C LEU A 799 -4.32 10.33 -7.38
N MET A 800 -3.72 11.25 -8.13
CA MET A 800 -4.08 11.52 -9.52
C MET A 800 -3.56 10.47 -10.51
N THR A 801 -2.57 9.63 -10.19
CA THR A 801 -1.96 8.77 -11.21
C THR A 801 -2.97 7.77 -11.82
N LYS A 802 -2.88 7.56 -13.14
CA LYS A 802 -3.72 6.57 -13.85
C LYS A 802 -3.64 5.20 -13.19
N ALA A 803 -2.43 4.75 -12.84
CA ALA A 803 -2.22 3.46 -12.17
C ALA A 803 -2.93 3.37 -10.81
N SER A 804 -2.86 4.43 -9.99
CA SER A 804 -3.57 4.50 -8.70
C SER A 804 -5.08 4.38 -8.88
N ILE A 805 -5.66 5.13 -9.82
CA ILE A 805 -7.11 5.10 -10.09
C ILE A 805 -7.56 3.70 -10.54
N ARG A 806 -6.81 3.07 -11.45
CA ARG A 806 -7.11 1.70 -11.91
C ARG A 806 -6.94 0.66 -10.80
N GLY A 807 -5.89 0.77 -9.99
CA GLY A 807 -5.64 -0.13 -8.86
C GLY A 807 -6.74 -0.07 -7.81
N ASN A 808 -7.23 1.14 -7.49
CA ASN A 808 -8.32 1.35 -6.52
C ASN A 808 -9.66 0.76 -6.97
N LEU A 809 -9.92 0.70 -8.28
CA LEU A 809 -11.21 0.26 -8.81
C LEU A 809 -11.23 -1.21 -9.23
N THR A 810 -10.15 -1.70 -9.87
CA THR A 810 -10.13 -3.08 -10.43
C THR A 810 -10.23 -4.17 -9.37
N ILE A 811 -9.89 -3.89 -8.11
CA ILE A 811 -10.09 -4.83 -6.99
C ILE A 811 -11.55 -5.24 -6.83
N PHE A 812 -12.51 -4.39 -7.21
CA PHE A 812 -13.95 -4.67 -7.08
C PHE A 812 -14.57 -5.36 -8.30
N ALA A 813 -13.80 -5.64 -9.35
CA ALA A 813 -14.33 -6.35 -10.52
C ALA A 813 -14.93 -7.74 -10.17
N PRO A 814 -14.34 -8.55 -9.26
CA PRO A 814 -14.97 -9.80 -8.82
C PRO A 814 -16.33 -9.59 -8.14
N ASP A 815 -16.49 -8.48 -7.41
CA ASP A 815 -17.70 -8.16 -6.64
C ASP A 815 -18.81 -7.75 -7.58
N ALA A 816 -18.52 -6.80 -8.48
CA ALA A 816 -19.43 -6.38 -9.54
C ALA A 816 -19.88 -7.59 -10.38
N ASN A 817 -18.95 -8.43 -10.84
CA ASN A 817 -19.28 -9.64 -11.59
C ASN A 817 -20.20 -10.59 -10.82
N SER A 818 -19.95 -10.79 -9.52
CA SER A 818 -20.78 -11.64 -8.67
C SER A 818 -22.20 -11.10 -8.56
N VAL A 819 -22.35 -9.80 -8.33
CA VAL A 819 -23.64 -9.09 -8.21
C VAL A 819 -24.41 -9.11 -9.53
N ARG A 820 -23.75 -8.73 -10.62
CA ARG A 820 -24.35 -8.64 -11.96
C ARG A 820 -24.77 -10.02 -12.48
N SER A 821 -24.05 -11.09 -12.12
CA SER A 821 -24.45 -12.47 -12.43
C SER A 821 -25.79 -12.90 -11.79
N LYS A 822 -26.24 -12.19 -10.76
CA LYS A 822 -27.55 -12.39 -10.12
C LYS A 822 -28.65 -11.49 -10.70
N GLY A 823 -28.32 -10.67 -11.71
CA GLY A 823 -29.24 -9.68 -12.27
C GLY A 823 -29.49 -8.49 -11.34
N ILE A 824 -28.62 -8.26 -10.35
CA ILE A 824 -28.68 -7.15 -9.40
C ILE A 824 -27.73 -6.05 -9.90
N ASP A 825 -28.07 -4.78 -9.67
CA ASP A 825 -27.20 -3.67 -10.04
C ASP A 825 -26.04 -3.49 -9.05
N TYR A 826 -24.92 -2.94 -9.51
CA TYR A 826 -23.75 -2.67 -8.67
C TYR A 826 -23.35 -1.20 -8.79
N VAL A 827 -23.16 -0.55 -7.65
CA VAL A 827 -22.77 0.87 -7.58
C VAL A 827 -21.65 1.06 -6.58
N LEU A 828 -20.85 2.11 -6.80
CA LEU A 828 -20.06 2.69 -5.72
C LEU A 828 -20.97 3.68 -4.99
N GLY A 829 -21.66 3.21 -3.94
CA GLY A 829 -22.72 3.96 -3.26
C GLY A 829 -22.24 5.03 -2.28
N GLU A 830 -20.97 4.97 -1.90
CA GLU A 830 -20.27 6.04 -1.22
C GLU A 830 -18.78 5.99 -1.55
N THR A 831 -18.24 7.08 -2.09
CA THR A 831 -16.81 7.14 -2.40
C THR A 831 -16.30 8.56 -2.38
N ASN A 832 -15.02 8.76 -2.08
CA ASN A 832 -14.32 9.98 -2.43
C ASN A 832 -12.80 9.76 -2.35
N SER A 833 -12.02 10.83 -2.46
CA SER A 833 -10.56 10.78 -2.46
C SER A 833 -10.00 10.11 -1.20
N PHE A 834 -10.30 10.65 -0.01
CA PHE A 834 -9.81 10.18 1.29
C PHE A 834 -10.93 10.17 2.33
N SER A 835 -11.07 9.09 3.10
CA SER A 835 -12.06 9.00 4.19
C SER A 835 -11.74 9.97 5.34
N CYS A 836 -12.70 10.16 6.26
CA CYS A 836 -12.64 11.16 7.33
C CYS A 836 -12.49 12.60 6.82
N HIS A 837 -13.45 13.03 5.99
CA HIS A 837 -13.63 14.41 5.50
C HIS A 837 -12.52 14.92 4.59
N GLY A 838 -11.73 14.01 4.00
CA GLY A 838 -10.70 14.32 3.03
C GLY A 838 -9.40 14.85 3.63
N ALA A 839 -8.34 14.75 2.83
CA ALA A 839 -7.02 15.27 3.16
C ALA A 839 -6.83 16.70 2.60
N PRO A 840 -6.38 17.68 3.43
CA PRO A 840 -6.13 19.05 2.98
C PRO A 840 -4.97 19.13 1.98
N GLY A 841 -5.11 19.96 0.95
CA GLY A 841 -4.11 20.09 -0.12
C GLY A 841 -4.11 18.90 -1.10
N VAL A 842 -5.05 17.98 -0.94
CA VAL A 842 -5.24 16.83 -1.82
C VAL A 842 -6.69 16.81 -2.29
N SER A 843 -7.61 16.63 -1.35
CA SER A 843 -9.03 16.41 -1.65
C SER A 843 -9.75 17.66 -2.14
N ASN A 844 -9.35 18.83 -1.65
CA ASN A 844 -9.96 20.12 -1.97
C ASN A 844 -9.32 20.84 -3.16
N THR A 845 -8.72 20.10 -4.11
CA THR A 845 -7.84 20.66 -5.14
C THR A 845 -8.32 20.36 -6.57
N ALA A 846 -7.84 21.14 -7.55
CA ALA A 846 -8.10 20.94 -8.96
C ALA A 846 -7.64 19.57 -9.47
N GLY A 847 -6.57 19.03 -8.90
CA GLY A 847 -6.08 17.69 -9.19
C GLY A 847 -7.07 16.60 -8.77
N ALA A 848 -7.76 16.79 -7.65
CA ALA A 848 -8.85 15.89 -7.25
C ALA A 848 -10.02 15.92 -8.26
N ALA A 849 -10.24 17.02 -8.99
CA ALA A 849 -11.24 17.06 -10.06
C ALA A 849 -10.87 16.15 -11.25
N LEU A 850 -9.58 16.11 -11.61
CA LEU A 850 -9.08 15.19 -12.63
C LEU A 850 -9.21 13.73 -12.18
N TRP A 851 -8.84 13.46 -10.93
CA TRP A 851 -9.02 12.15 -10.30
C TRP A 851 -10.49 11.73 -10.31
N SER A 852 -11.41 12.57 -9.84
CA SER A 852 -12.84 12.26 -9.78
C SER A 852 -13.44 11.94 -11.14
N LEU A 853 -13.04 12.68 -12.19
CA LEU A 853 -13.52 12.41 -13.54
C LEU A 853 -13.01 11.05 -14.05
N ASP A 854 -11.70 10.80 -13.97
CA ASP A 854 -11.12 9.54 -14.44
C ASP A 854 -11.61 8.33 -13.62
N TYR A 855 -11.78 8.50 -12.31
CA TYR A 855 -12.33 7.49 -11.41
C TYR A 855 -13.78 7.14 -11.77
N ALA A 856 -14.64 8.14 -11.97
CA ALA A 856 -16.04 7.91 -12.32
C ALA A 856 -16.20 7.24 -13.70
N LEU A 857 -15.44 7.71 -14.70
CA LEU A 857 -15.49 7.12 -16.04
C LEU A 857 -14.94 5.69 -16.04
N PHE A 858 -13.83 5.43 -15.34
CA PHE A 858 -13.27 4.08 -15.26
C PHE A 858 -14.14 3.10 -14.46
N ALA A 859 -14.88 3.56 -13.44
CA ALA A 859 -15.78 2.69 -12.67
C ALA A 859 -16.81 1.95 -13.57
N THR A 860 -17.21 2.56 -14.68
CA THR A 860 -18.09 1.90 -15.67
C THR A 860 -17.45 0.68 -16.33
N GLN A 861 -16.11 0.63 -16.43
CA GLN A 861 -15.36 -0.46 -17.04
C GLN A 861 -15.29 -1.70 -16.13
N ILE A 862 -15.59 -1.54 -14.84
CA ILE A 862 -15.76 -2.64 -13.88
C ILE A 862 -17.24 -2.92 -13.59
N GLU A 863 -18.14 -2.48 -14.48
CA GLU A 863 -19.60 -2.68 -14.41
C GLU A 863 -20.32 -1.94 -13.26
N ALA A 864 -19.70 -0.93 -12.63
CA ALA A 864 -20.44 -0.03 -11.75
C ALA A 864 -21.37 0.86 -12.59
N SER A 865 -22.68 0.87 -12.28
CA SER A 865 -23.66 1.61 -13.06
C SER A 865 -23.65 3.10 -12.75
N ARG A 866 -23.26 3.46 -11.51
CA ARG A 866 -23.16 4.82 -10.97
C ARG A 866 -22.10 4.90 -9.87
N VAL A 867 -21.62 6.12 -9.65
CA VAL A 867 -20.64 6.46 -8.61
C VAL A 867 -21.21 7.61 -7.78
N PHE A 868 -21.35 7.40 -6.48
CA PHE A 868 -21.92 8.36 -5.54
C PHE A 868 -20.79 8.99 -4.72
N PHE A 869 -20.39 10.19 -5.12
CA PHE A 869 -19.38 10.93 -4.36
C PHE A 869 -19.98 11.39 -3.04
N HIS A 870 -19.30 11.06 -1.95
CA HIS A 870 -19.76 11.43 -0.62
C HIS A 870 -19.51 12.89 -0.35
N GLU A 871 -20.48 13.54 0.28
CA GLU A 871 -20.45 14.94 0.66
C GLU A 871 -20.95 15.11 2.10
N GLY A 872 -20.45 16.15 2.76
CA GLY A 872 -20.92 16.61 4.05
C GLY A 872 -20.84 18.13 4.15
N ILE A 873 -20.96 18.66 5.35
CA ILE A 873 -20.75 20.10 5.55
C ILE A 873 -19.27 20.35 5.82
N GLY A 874 -18.61 21.09 4.95
CA GLY A 874 -17.23 21.51 5.13
C GLY A 874 -16.23 20.36 5.00
N PHE A 875 -16.57 19.31 4.28
CA PHE A 875 -15.61 18.25 3.97
C PHE A 875 -14.73 18.72 2.82
N LYS A 876 -13.46 18.31 2.86
CA LYS A 876 -12.46 18.79 1.90
C LYS A 876 -12.68 18.19 0.52
N TYR A 877 -13.43 17.10 0.41
CA TYR A 877 -13.72 16.43 -0.84
C TYR A 877 -15.13 16.73 -1.39
N ASP A 878 -15.89 17.66 -0.78
CA ASP A 878 -17.21 17.99 -1.31
C ASP A 878 -17.04 18.50 -2.74
N PHE A 879 -17.98 18.20 -3.62
CA PHE A 879 -18.17 18.92 -4.86
C PHE A 879 -18.92 20.23 -4.55
N ILE A 880 -19.80 20.21 -3.56
CA ILE A 880 -20.75 21.28 -3.30
C ILE A 880 -20.76 21.62 -1.80
N GLN A 881 -20.52 22.89 -1.48
CA GLN A 881 -20.70 23.40 -0.12
C GLN A 881 -21.98 24.26 -0.07
N PRO A 882 -23.10 23.75 0.48
CA PRO A 882 -24.42 24.35 0.30
C PRO A 882 -24.73 25.51 1.27
N LEU A 883 -23.93 25.68 2.32
CA LEU A 883 -24.10 26.72 3.33
C LEU A 883 -22.86 27.57 3.54
N THR A 884 -23.07 28.73 4.15
CA THR A 884 -21.99 29.58 4.64
C THR A 884 -21.22 28.90 5.77
N LEU A 885 -19.91 28.78 5.61
CA LEU A 885 -18.99 28.27 6.61
C LEU A 885 -18.38 29.42 7.43
N THR A 886 -18.30 29.27 8.74
CA THR A 886 -17.69 30.26 9.64
C THR A 886 -16.32 29.84 10.15
N ARG A 887 -15.85 28.67 9.72
CA ARG A 887 -14.67 28.00 10.23
C ARG A 887 -13.96 27.22 9.13
N SER A 888 -12.65 27.17 9.23
CA SER A 888 -11.76 26.53 8.27
C SER A 888 -12.04 25.02 8.17
N THR A 889 -12.13 24.52 6.94
CA THR A 889 -12.29 23.10 6.62
C THR A 889 -10.98 22.32 6.75
N THR A 890 -9.85 22.99 6.97
CA THR A 890 -8.53 22.34 7.07
C THR A 890 -8.03 22.15 8.49
N ASP A 891 -8.40 23.04 9.42
CA ASP A 891 -7.83 23.05 10.78
C ASP A 891 -8.81 23.49 11.87
N ALA A 892 -10.10 23.64 11.55
CA ALA A 892 -11.14 24.08 12.47
C ALA A 892 -10.96 25.48 13.08
N THR A 893 -10.05 26.32 12.59
CA THR A 893 -9.91 27.70 13.08
C THR A 893 -11.04 28.60 12.57
N PRO A 894 -11.54 29.58 13.36
CA PRO A 894 -12.54 30.53 12.89
C PRO A 894 -12.07 31.27 11.64
N LEU A 895 -12.93 31.39 10.62
CA LEU A 895 -12.59 32.13 9.42
C LEU A 895 -12.65 33.64 9.69
N PRO A 896 -11.71 34.43 9.14
CA PRO A 896 -11.73 35.88 9.28
C PRO A 896 -12.97 36.53 8.64
N LYS A 897 -13.58 35.85 7.65
CA LYS A 897 -14.88 36.17 7.07
C LYS A 897 -15.62 34.87 6.78
N PRO A 898 -16.95 34.81 6.97
CA PRO A 898 -17.72 33.64 6.57
C PRO A 898 -17.54 33.35 5.07
N LEU A 899 -17.28 32.10 4.73
CA LEU A 899 -17.14 31.61 3.36
C LEU A 899 -18.54 31.23 2.85
N PRO A 900 -19.12 31.94 1.86
CA PRO A 900 -20.48 31.67 1.39
C PRO A 900 -20.62 30.30 0.72
N PRO A 901 -21.85 29.83 0.41
CA PRO A 901 -22.07 28.66 -0.44
C PRO A 901 -21.26 28.74 -1.73
N HIS A 902 -20.63 27.64 -2.12
CA HIS A 902 -19.74 27.58 -3.29
C HIS A 902 -19.59 26.14 -3.78
N VAL A 903 -19.13 25.98 -5.01
CA VAL A 903 -18.66 24.70 -5.53
C VAL A 903 -17.16 24.57 -5.27
N GLN A 904 -16.69 23.35 -5.05
CA GLN A 904 -15.27 23.03 -4.93
C GLN A 904 -14.75 22.46 -6.27
N PRO A 905 -13.42 22.32 -6.45
CA PRO A 905 -12.87 21.93 -7.75
C PRO A 905 -13.42 20.64 -8.34
N GLN A 906 -13.71 19.62 -7.51
CA GLN A 906 -14.25 18.35 -7.99
C GLN A 906 -15.61 18.48 -8.70
N TYR A 907 -16.38 19.54 -8.45
CA TYR A 907 -17.63 19.81 -9.18
C TYR A 907 -17.44 19.90 -10.70
N TYR A 908 -16.27 20.35 -11.17
CA TYR A 908 -15.97 20.37 -12.60
C TYR A 908 -15.89 18.97 -13.22
N ALA A 909 -15.56 17.93 -12.44
CA ALA A 909 -15.65 16.54 -12.90
C ALA A 909 -17.09 16.17 -13.24
N ALA A 910 -18.06 16.55 -12.39
CA ALA A 910 -19.48 16.31 -12.63
C ALA A 910 -20.00 17.04 -13.87
N ILE A 911 -19.60 18.31 -14.06
CA ILE A 911 -19.92 19.09 -15.26
C ILE A 911 -19.39 18.40 -16.53
N ILE A 912 -18.12 18.00 -16.53
CA ILE A 912 -17.48 17.42 -17.72
C ILE A 912 -18.07 16.04 -18.02
N ALA A 913 -18.31 15.20 -17.00
CA ALA A 913 -18.96 13.90 -17.19
C ALA A 913 -20.37 14.07 -17.77
N ALA A 914 -21.17 14.99 -17.21
CA ALA A 914 -22.53 15.26 -17.70
C ALA A 914 -22.54 15.73 -19.16
N GLU A 915 -21.62 16.62 -19.55
CA GLU A 915 -21.51 17.09 -20.94
C GLU A 915 -20.98 16.00 -21.89
N ALA A 916 -20.00 15.20 -21.45
CA ALA A 916 -19.43 14.12 -22.25
C ALA A 916 -20.46 13.01 -22.53
N ILE A 917 -21.31 12.69 -21.56
CA ILE A 917 -22.38 11.69 -21.70
C ILE A 917 -23.53 12.28 -22.51
N GLY A 918 -23.97 13.49 -22.18
CA GLY A 918 -25.03 14.22 -22.87
C GLY A 918 -26.45 13.69 -22.61
N PRO A 919 -27.47 14.33 -23.21
CA PRO A 919 -28.89 14.11 -22.86
C PRO A 919 -29.58 13.00 -23.66
N SER A 920 -28.86 12.28 -24.52
CA SER A 920 -29.45 11.29 -25.46
C SER A 920 -30.15 10.13 -24.75
N GLY A 921 -29.72 9.77 -23.54
CA GLY A 921 -30.20 8.61 -22.78
C GLY A 921 -29.78 7.25 -23.34
N ASN A 922 -29.00 7.21 -24.43
CA ASN A 922 -28.54 5.97 -25.08
C ASN A 922 -27.01 5.95 -25.30
N THR A 923 -26.27 6.78 -24.57
CA THR A 923 -24.82 6.88 -24.68
C THR A 923 -24.13 5.60 -24.24
N ARG A 924 -23.17 5.15 -25.03
CA ARG A 924 -22.22 4.08 -24.68
C ARG A 924 -20.81 4.66 -24.59
N MET A 925 -19.95 4.07 -23.78
CA MET A 925 -18.57 4.52 -23.60
C MET A 925 -17.60 3.36 -23.54
N VAL A 926 -16.37 3.60 -23.98
CA VAL A 926 -15.22 2.70 -23.77
C VAL A 926 -13.99 3.51 -23.35
N GLU A 927 -13.16 2.96 -22.47
CA GLU A 927 -11.80 3.49 -22.27
C GLU A 927 -10.97 3.21 -23.53
N LEU A 928 -10.26 4.24 -24.01
CA LEU A 928 -9.34 4.14 -25.13
C LEU A 928 -8.01 3.55 -24.67
N THR A 929 -7.45 2.64 -25.48
CA THR A 929 -6.08 2.17 -25.27
C THR A 929 -5.10 3.27 -25.65
N ILE A 930 -4.50 3.90 -24.64
CA ILE A 930 -3.48 4.95 -24.79
C ILE A 930 -2.21 4.46 -24.11
N ASN A 931 -1.12 4.35 -24.89
CA ASN A 931 0.19 3.90 -24.40
C ASN A 931 0.96 5.05 -23.73
N ASP A 932 0.35 5.62 -22.69
CA ASP A 932 0.91 6.66 -21.84
C ASP A 932 0.40 6.44 -20.40
N SER A 933 1.30 6.54 -19.42
CA SER A 933 1.00 6.29 -18.01
C SER A 933 0.28 7.45 -17.31
N SER A 934 0.26 8.63 -17.93
CA SER A 934 -0.36 9.85 -17.41
C SER A 934 -1.63 10.24 -18.15
N ILE A 935 -1.86 9.72 -19.36
CA ILE A 935 -3.03 10.09 -20.16
C ILE A 935 -4.09 8.99 -20.17
N SER A 936 -5.28 9.35 -19.70
CA SER A 936 -6.51 8.55 -19.87
C SER A 936 -7.35 9.11 -21.02
N GLY A 937 -8.11 8.24 -21.66
CA GLY A 937 -9.00 8.65 -22.74
C GLY A 937 -10.26 7.79 -22.80
N TYR A 938 -11.39 8.40 -23.12
CA TYR A 938 -12.69 7.74 -23.19
C TYR A 938 -13.44 8.20 -24.42
N ALA A 939 -14.00 7.26 -25.19
CA ALA A 939 -14.82 7.57 -26.35
C ALA A 939 -16.30 7.30 -26.04
N PHE A 940 -17.16 8.25 -26.40
CA PHE A 940 -18.59 8.25 -26.16
C PHE A 940 -19.35 8.17 -27.49
N TYR A 941 -20.34 7.28 -27.55
CA TYR A 941 -21.10 6.97 -28.74
C TYR A 941 -22.58 7.23 -28.49
N GLU A 942 -23.23 7.96 -29.41
CA GLU A 942 -24.68 8.09 -29.45
C GLU A 942 -25.23 7.04 -30.43
N GLY A 943 -25.98 6.07 -29.91
CA GLY A 943 -26.27 4.83 -30.63
C GLY A 943 -24.97 4.05 -30.91
N SER A 944 -24.62 3.89 -32.19
CA SER A 944 -23.38 3.22 -32.59
C SER A 944 -22.29 4.18 -33.07
N ARG A 945 -22.54 5.50 -33.17
CA ARG A 945 -21.62 6.45 -33.80
C ARG A 945 -20.89 7.28 -32.75
N LEU A 946 -19.58 7.48 -32.96
CA LEU A 946 -18.76 8.34 -32.11
C LEU A 946 -19.36 9.74 -32.09
N ALA A 947 -19.55 10.30 -30.89
CA ALA A 947 -20.04 11.66 -30.70
C ALA A 947 -18.99 12.53 -30.02
N ARG A 948 -18.34 12.00 -28.99
CA ARG A 948 -17.42 12.73 -28.12
C ARG A 948 -16.25 11.85 -27.67
N ALA A 949 -15.14 12.48 -27.28
CA ALA A 949 -14.06 11.82 -26.55
C ALA A 949 -13.51 12.74 -25.46
N VAL A 950 -13.18 12.19 -24.30
CA VAL A 950 -12.53 12.91 -23.20
C VAL A 950 -11.09 12.42 -23.08
N PHE A 951 -10.14 13.33 -22.96
CA PHE A 951 -8.74 13.06 -22.65
C PHE A 951 -8.35 13.78 -21.37
N ILE A 952 -7.64 13.08 -20.48
CA ILE A 952 -7.27 13.56 -19.15
C ILE A 952 -5.77 13.38 -19.02
N ASN A 953 -5.02 14.46 -18.84
CA ASN A 953 -3.60 14.39 -18.50
C ASN A 953 -3.43 14.51 -16.98
N LEU A 954 -3.19 13.37 -16.35
CA LEU A 954 -3.07 13.18 -14.91
C LEU A 954 -1.67 13.53 -14.38
N HIS A 955 -0.75 14.02 -15.22
CA HIS A 955 0.53 14.52 -14.75
C HIS A 955 0.32 15.80 -13.92
N ALA A 956 0.71 15.77 -12.65
CA ALA A 956 0.51 16.87 -11.72
C ALA A 956 1.45 18.05 -12.04
N PHE A 957 0.88 19.21 -12.35
CA PHE A 957 1.58 20.48 -12.47
C PHE A 957 1.21 21.32 -11.25
N LEU A 958 2.09 21.38 -10.26
CA LEU A 958 1.85 22.00 -8.96
C LEU A 958 2.36 23.45 -8.93
N THR A 959 1.96 24.24 -7.94
CA THR A 959 2.52 25.59 -7.70
C THR A 959 4.04 25.58 -7.50
N SER A 960 4.59 24.45 -7.05
CA SER A 960 6.03 24.21 -6.88
C SER A 960 6.75 23.79 -8.17
N SER A 961 6.02 23.50 -9.26
CA SER A 961 6.57 23.08 -10.54
C SER A 961 7.16 24.26 -11.33
N SER A 962 8.31 24.05 -11.96
CA SER A 962 9.06 25.10 -12.68
C SER A 962 8.56 25.38 -14.10
N SER A 963 7.97 24.39 -14.77
CA SER A 963 7.38 24.54 -16.10
C SER A 963 6.25 23.53 -16.31
N ARG A 964 5.26 23.90 -17.11
CA ARG A 964 4.11 23.05 -17.44
C ARG A 964 4.42 22.26 -18.71
N GLY A 965 4.43 20.93 -18.61
CA GLY A 965 4.54 20.06 -19.76
C GLY A 965 3.27 20.06 -20.61
N LYS A 966 3.39 19.51 -21.82
CA LYS A 966 2.26 19.15 -22.67
C LYS A 966 2.63 17.96 -23.53
N THR A 967 1.62 17.18 -23.89
CA THR A 967 1.72 16.03 -24.77
C THR A 967 0.91 16.28 -26.03
N HIS A 968 1.47 15.98 -27.18
CA HIS A 968 0.76 16.05 -28.46
C HIS A 968 -0.02 14.76 -28.70
N LEU A 969 -1.33 14.86 -28.92
CA LEU A 969 -2.19 13.72 -29.22
C LEU A 969 -2.45 13.64 -30.72
N ASP A 970 -1.88 12.62 -31.36
CA ASP A 970 -2.15 12.28 -32.75
C ASP A 970 -3.31 11.29 -32.83
N LEU A 971 -4.43 11.73 -33.41
CA LEU A 971 -5.64 10.92 -33.47
C LEU A 971 -5.76 10.19 -34.82
N THR A 972 -5.92 8.87 -34.75
CA THR A 972 -6.30 8.03 -35.89
C THR A 972 -7.71 7.48 -35.68
N PHE A 973 -8.44 7.26 -36.77
CA PHE A 973 -9.83 6.82 -36.72
C PHE A 973 -9.97 5.42 -37.30
N ALA A 974 -10.35 4.45 -36.47
CA ALA A 974 -10.59 3.10 -36.94
C ALA A 974 -11.96 3.03 -37.63
N ASN A 975 -12.01 2.42 -38.82
CA ASN A 975 -13.22 2.18 -39.62
C ASN A 975 -13.98 3.45 -40.06
N GLY A 976 -13.27 4.58 -40.23
CA GLY A 976 -13.84 5.82 -40.77
C GLY A 976 -12.87 6.99 -40.69
N SER A 977 -13.39 8.21 -40.78
CA SER A 977 -12.58 9.43 -40.63
C SER A 977 -13.38 10.55 -39.98
N ALA A 978 -12.80 11.23 -39.00
CA ALA A 978 -13.22 12.56 -38.59
C ALA A 978 -12.14 13.56 -39.01
N ARG A 979 -12.55 14.71 -39.58
CA ARG A 979 -11.60 15.73 -40.06
C ARG A 979 -11.57 16.97 -39.17
N SER A 980 -12.69 17.32 -38.55
CA SER A 980 -12.80 18.49 -37.68
C SER A 980 -13.56 18.16 -36.41
N ALA A 981 -13.16 18.79 -35.31
CA ALA A 981 -13.86 18.74 -34.04
C ALA A 981 -13.81 20.10 -33.34
N THR A 982 -14.65 20.25 -32.33
CA THR A 982 -14.52 21.32 -31.34
C THR A 982 -13.93 20.78 -30.04
N LEU A 983 -12.96 21.48 -29.46
CA LEU A 983 -12.39 21.17 -28.16
C LEU A 983 -12.95 22.10 -27.08
N LYS A 984 -13.30 21.54 -25.93
CA LYS A 984 -13.45 22.28 -24.68
C LYS A 984 -12.37 21.82 -23.71
N ARG A 985 -11.79 22.77 -22.97
CA ARG A 985 -10.67 22.54 -22.06
C ARG A 985 -11.04 22.92 -20.64
N LEU A 986 -10.67 22.09 -19.67
CA LEU A 986 -10.65 22.47 -18.27
C LEU A 986 -9.35 23.24 -18.03
N THR A 987 -9.46 24.56 -17.91
CA THR A 987 -8.32 25.41 -17.59
C THR A 987 -8.12 25.43 -16.09
N ILE A 988 -6.98 24.91 -15.67
CA ILE A 988 -6.45 24.89 -14.31
C ILE A 988 -5.09 25.59 -14.33
N LYS A 989 -4.74 26.38 -13.32
CA LYS A 989 -3.41 26.98 -13.24
C LYS A 989 -2.41 25.99 -12.65
N HIS A 990 -2.76 25.31 -11.55
CA HIS A 990 -2.01 24.20 -10.97
C HIS A 990 -2.95 23.14 -10.36
N ALA A 991 -2.48 21.89 -10.27
CA ALA A 991 -3.24 20.80 -9.68
C ALA A 991 -3.62 21.07 -8.21
N ASP A 992 -2.78 21.75 -7.45
CA ASP A 992 -3.00 22.12 -6.05
C ASP A 992 -3.82 23.41 -5.85
N ASP A 993 -4.35 24.02 -6.92
CA ASP A 993 -5.30 25.13 -6.79
C ASP A 993 -6.61 24.64 -6.15
N THR A 994 -7.18 25.45 -5.25
CA THR A 994 -8.46 25.15 -4.59
C THR A 994 -9.66 25.87 -5.20
N ALA A 995 -9.43 26.71 -6.22
CA ALA A 995 -10.44 27.55 -6.88
C ALA A 995 -9.89 28.10 -8.21
N GLY A 996 -10.74 28.78 -8.98
CA GLY A 996 -10.37 29.47 -10.22
C GLY A 996 -10.38 28.56 -11.46
N LEU A 997 -11.07 27.43 -11.40
CA LEU A 997 -11.20 26.53 -12.53
C LEU A 997 -12.16 27.14 -13.56
N THR A 998 -11.92 26.87 -14.84
CA THR A 998 -12.89 27.21 -15.90
C THR A 998 -13.03 26.11 -16.92
N TRP A 999 -14.27 25.85 -17.35
CA TRP A 999 -14.59 24.90 -18.41
C TRP A 999 -14.88 25.65 -19.70
N ALA A 1000 -13.96 25.58 -20.66
CA ALA A 1000 -13.98 26.37 -21.90
C ALA A 1000 -14.25 27.87 -21.66
N GLY A 1001 -13.64 28.45 -20.62
CA GLY A 1001 -13.80 29.85 -20.25
C GLY A 1001 -15.08 30.17 -19.47
N GLN A 1002 -15.90 29.19 -19.12
CA GLN A 1002 -17.04 29.34 -18.21
C GLN A 1002 -16.65 28.95 -16.79
N THR A 1003 -17.21 29.62 -15.79
CA THR A 1003 -17.01 29.27 -14.37
C THR A 1003 -18.34 28.89 -13.72
N TYR A 1004 -18.26 27.97 -12.76
CA TYR A 1004 -19.38 27.59 -11.89
C TYR A 1004 -19.16 28.08 -10.44
N GLU A 1005 -18.05 28.77 -10.18
CA GLU A 1005 -17.71 29.36 -8.87
C GLU A 1005 -18.43 30.71 -8.69
N THR A 1006 -19.75 30.67 -8.77
CA THR A 1006 -20.62 31.85 -8.68
C THR A 1006 -21.41 31.84 -7.37
N PRO A 1007 -21.78 33.01 -6.83
CA PRO A 1007 -22.55 33.07 -5.58
C PRO A 1007 -23.91 32.37 -5.61
N ASP A 1008 -24.49 32.16 -6.81
CA ASP A 1008 -25.75 31.46 -7.01
C ASP A 1008 -25.58 30.05 -7.56
N GLY A 1009 -24.34 29.59 -7.78
CA GLY A 1009 -24.02 28.27 -8.31
C GLY A 1009 -24.36 28.06 -9.78
N LYS A 1010 -24.77 29.10 -10.52
CA LYS A 1010 -25.06 29.01 -11.95
C LYS A 1010 -23.80 29.24 -12.78
N VAL A 1011 -23.75 28.60 -13.95
CA VAL A 1011 -22.69 28.87 -14.93
C VAL A 1011 -22.64 30.35 -15.33
N SER A 1012 -21.44 30.92 -15.42
CA SER A 1012 -21.20 32.28 -15.88
C SER A 1012 -20.09 32.34 -16.93
N GLY A 1013 -20.17 33.34 -17.81
CA GLY A 1013 -19.29 33.51 -18.96
C GLY A 1013 -19.76 32.76 -20.21
N SER A 1014 -19.16 33.10 -21.34
CA SER A 1014 -19.44 32.47 -22.64
C SER A 1014 -18.45 31.33 -22.90
N ALA A 1015 -18.95 30.19 -23.39
CA ALA A 1015 -18.11 29.09 -23.82
C ALA A 1015 -17.20 29.51 -24.99
N LYS A 1016 -15.93 29.10 -24.93
CA LYS A 1016 -14.89 29.38 -25.93
C LYS A 1016 -14.31 28.06 -26.46
N PRO A 1017 -15.09 27.28 -27.23
CA PRO A 1017 -14.56 26.05 -27.83
C PRO A 1017 -13.56 26.37 -28.95
N GLU A 1018 -12.54 25.52 -29.09
CA GLU A 1018 -11.52 25.62 -30.15
C GLU A 1018 -11.91 24.73 -31.33
N THR A 1019 -11.89 25.24 -32.56
CA THR A 1019 -12.05 24.38 -33.74
C THR A 1019 -10.69 23.82 -34.15
N VAL A 1020 -10.58 22.50 -34.27
CA VAL A 1020 -9.31 21.83 -34.63
C VAL A 1020 -9.48 20.94 -35.87
N ASN A 1021 -8.43 20.92 -36.70
CA ASN A 1021 -8.28 19.91 -37.75
C ASN A 1021 -7.63 18.68 -37.12
N LEU A 1022 -8.38 17.59 -37.03
CA LEU A 1022 -7.96 16.35 -36.35
C LEU A 1022 -6.80 15.64 -37.05
N GLN A 1023 -6.53 15.97 -38.33
CA GLN A 1023 -5.35 15.45 -39.04
C GLN A 1023 -4.03 15.98 -38.48
N ASN A 1024 -4.06 17.07 -37.72
CA ASN A 1024 -2.88 17.69 -37.12
C ASN A 1024 -2.73 17.36 -35.63
N GLY A 1025 -3.59 16.50 -35.07
CA GLY A 1025 -3.64 16.27 -33.64
C GLY A 1025 -3.99 17.53 -32.83
N PHE A 1026 -3.77 17.47 -31.51
CA PHE A 1026 -3.80 18.65 -30.63
C PHE A 1026 -2.99 18.41 -29.36
N ASP A 1027 -2.58 19.49 -28.69
CA ASP A 1027 -1.85 19.40 -27.43
C ASP A 1027 -2.79 19.33 -26.22
N ILE A 1028 -2.40 18.52 -25.23
CA ILE A 1028 -2.97 18.50 -23.88
C ILE A 1028 -1.86 18.80 -22.86
N GLN A 1029 -2.07 19.82 -22.03
CA GLN A 1029 -1.13 20.24 -21.00
C GLN A 1029 -1.19 19.31 -19.78
N ASP A 1030 -0.15 19.30 -18.97
CA ASP A 1030 -0.17 18.63 -17.67
C ASP A 1030 -1.28 19.21 -16.79
N THR A 1031 -2.01 18.36 -16.07
CA THR A 1031 -3.19 18.76 -15.29
C THR A 1031 -4.24 19.47 -16.15
N GLU A 1032 -4.63 18.86 -17.25
CA GLU A 1032 -5.68 19.37 -18.15
C GLU A 1032 -6.66 18.25 -18.53
N ILE A 1033 -7.90 18.66 -18.79
CA ILE A 1033 -8.95 17.80 -19.37
C ILE A 1033 -9.42 18.42 -20.68
N VAL A 1034 -9.54 17.61 -21.72
CA VAL A 1034 -10.03 18.02 -23.04
C VAL A 1034 -11.22 17.17 -23.45
N LEU A 1035 -12.37 17.80 -23.71
CA LEU A 1035 -13.50 17.18 -24.38
C LEU A 1035 -13.46 17.53 -25.86
N VAL A 1036 -13.38 16.50 -26.70
CA VAL A 1036 -13.48 16.56 -28.15
C VAL A 1036 -14.92 16.25 -28.54
N SER A 1037 -15.58 17.15 -29.27
CA SER A 1037 -16.88 16.87 -29.90
C SER A 1037 -16.70 16.78 -31.42
N PHE A 1038 -17.03 15.63 -31.99
CA PHE A 1038 -16.75 15.34 -33.40
C PHE A 1038 -17.88 15.83 -34.31
N ALA A 1039 -17.51 16.42 -35.45
CA ALA A 1039 -18.43 16.65 -36.56
C ALA A 1039 -18.26 15.48 -37.55
N LEU A 1040 -19.09 14.44 -37.40
CA LEU A 1040 -19.01 13.16 -38.15
C LEU A 1040 -20.12 12.96 -39.18
#